data_AF-A0A924FE97-F1
#
_entry.id   AF-A0A924FE97-F1
#
_cell.length_a   1.000
_cell.length_b   1.000
_cell.length_c   1.000
_cell.angle_alpha   90.00
_cell.angle_beta   90.00
_cell.angle_gamma   90.00
#
_symmetry.space_group_name_H-M   'P 1'
#
loop_
_entity.id
_entity.type
_entity.pdbx_description
1 polymer ?
#
loop_
_entity_poly.entity_id
_entity_poly.type
_entity_poly.pdbx_seq_one_letter_code
_entity_poly.pdbx_strand_id
1 'polypeptide(L)'
;MGIDETLPKKTRSFVSTDVTSQHKQPNLNKMTLPNEIQEAIRNNSLVIFAGSGLSTKFKLPTWKKLVEDIISKTDDKKFNDLLPLLRSGLLTPIGALDFMESDEHKKIKHYIQDNFKIEANQDISLHKKILELTGAIITTNYDNAFEEACSSSIIPTIYTSNFNIGEINKPGKPYIFKLHGSYTEPDNCIIFSSNYKKLYDGETASILKLKSIFIDKTILFIGFSFNDPDINLIFSSLDSLFENHNRHYILTKQAKDFEKYKFLKPLPIQEYDTDLDLFFENCIDFKNSLSKSIEKNDINPKNDIYTPRIAFLKPEPLNLKMDSDIYSIESCFNDLDINLFTGYLNTKTLESIDDYDILIVATKIFKGKLYIEDDNLMSNLSTSEELCSHIPNDKIPIIFVTDNKIELVSSFNTINISSFKRKTINRFVFKALRNKELDFNPNEEISIGLSMLTNLEFKKGNSKKSSIYGNERMLDIGEKSLKNITGRIEEQGVIISKIQGILRNSKVLNIKASGGTGKTTLIKKVSYELYNRGYFKEGVSFKSCENVKSYDDFEELLIETFNLRNILSFKEYLVENYSSRKLDSLIILDNFETVSNSLIDIEFSKVIALIKFATDFANVVITSREKISDLEDFEDLYSLAPLSTDDALTLFELDYGQVKHEDEIRILRQDILEELLNNNPLAIKLVTKSRTRYKHITELRDQIKEHFFESINEDFSSVFKNKADLNIERTKSIYQSINYSYSTLTVREKIAFELLSLFPDGISLSNFKKCFEKSTSSNNISDKELRSLRDKSLVEDYNGTLQLQPILRRFAEFQFSKRPIDTKRKYCLDAYVFNCHILDLIEFVERKKTISEALKIYTHFKNNLLNVFSYIPDIHLNEKGPVRKKENLLNYIYILEDYVVNEKQIKEFYSKINSIKEFFNDVPHAETLIKVIQLNKRYYFEEFQSSYSQLSSIFPPKEIENRTLKNEEYTEKRYKNIISNLHSMEGFTLNIIQSLIINDSFTSYLDADFFYLGIPSNMSRKRDGFYFFEYELMFNQLNVNQLEKYIASLYLEEHLEIMQSTYTLSKTKKLDRKDIKKLVVTNPYTKGLKDLMFAFISDSFDEKDLFFTKALKNLSHIKYYYLEALYFYTKFLKESEKEKYSTLVNQGLELSKNYNYQYIHHLFDNLYYEKSDDYYFSYSFYAVSELEAYVNKHNEKWGKNFRERETDY
;
A
#
# COMPACT_ATOMS: atom_id res chain seq x y z
N MET A 1 45.88 -35.99 41.64
CA MET A 1 46.72 -34.78 41.65
C MET A 1 45.88 -33.67 41.05
N GLY A 2 45.36 -32.68 41.75
CA GLY A 2 45.29 -32.28 43.15
C GLY A 2 44.34 -31.06 43.15
N ILE A 3 43.39 -30.98 44.09
CA ILE A 3 43.40 -29.96 45.16
C ILE A 3 42.92 -28.58 44.58
N ASP A 4 41.84 -27.91 44.99
CA ASP A 4 41.05 -27.93 46.22
C ASP A 4 39.76 -27.08 46.04
N GLU A 5 38.74 -27.40 46.88
CA GLU A 5 37.85 -26.51 47.67
C GLU A 5 37.01 -25.37 47.01
N THR A 6 35.72 -25.09 47.33
CA THR A 6 34.81 -25.45 48.45
C THR A 6 33.35 -25.01 48.17
N LEU A 7 32.36 -25.88 48.53
CA LEU A 7 31.10 -25.68 49.30
C LEU A 7 30.05 -24.57 48.96
N PRO A 8 28.76 -24.73 49.39
CA PRO A 8 27.89 -25.93 49.46
C PRO A 8 26.45 -25.68 48.90
N LYS A 9 25.58 -26.67 48.63
CA LYS A 9 24.71 -27.34 49.63
C LYS A 9 23.92 -28.54 49.07
N LYS A 10 24.23 -29.70 49.66
CA LYS A 10 23.40 -30.83 50.19
C LYS A 10 22.13 -31.32 49.48
N THR A 11 22.17 -32.61 49.16
CA THR A 11 21.08 -33.56 48.90
C THR A 11 20.76 -34.44 50.12
N ARG A 12 19.46 -34.79 50.24
CA ARG A 12 18.81 -36.02 50.79
C ARG A 12 19.07 -36.49 52.24
N SER A 13 18.02 -36.54 53.06
CA SER A 13 17.23 -37.77 53.37
C SER A 13 16.38 -37.63 54.66
N PHE A 14 15.33 -38.46 54.72
CA PHE A 14 14.19 -38.55 55.63
C PHE A 14 14.50 -38.91 57.10
N VAL A 15 13.73 -38.37 58.07
CA VAL A 15 13.17 -38.97 59.33
C VAL A 15 12.13 -37.95 59.88
N SER A 16 10.81 -38.17 59.77
CA SER A 16 9.82 -38.82 60.66
C SER A 16 9.09 -37.92 61.68
N THR A 17 7.77 -38.16 61.75
CA THR A 17 6.83 -38.07 62.90
C THR A 17 6.35 -36.72 63.44
N ASP A 18 5.06 -36.48 63.18
CA ASP A 18 3.98 -36.17 64.13
C ASP A 18 3.25 -34.80 64.13
N VAL A 19 2.00 -34.89 63.64
CA VAL A 19 0.73 -34.50 64.30
C VAL A 19 0.51 -33.01 64.64
N THR A 20 -0.24 -32.27 63.80
CA THR A 20 -1.63 -31.82 64.07
C THR A 20 -2.17 -30.83 63.01
N SER A 21 -3.33 -31.19 62.43
CA SER A 21 -4.45 -30.37 61.96
C SER A 21 -4.24 -28.94 61.41
N GLN A 22 -4.56 -28.73 60.13
CA GLN A 22 -5.73 -27.94 59.67
C GLN A 22 -5.87 -27.93 58.14
N HIS A 23 -7.03 -28.44 57.67
CA HIS A 23 -7.77 -28.16 56.43
C HIS A 23 -7.10 -28.00 55.04
N LYS A 24 -7.66 -28.78 54.10
CA LYS A 24 -7.65 -28.72 52.62
C LYS A 24 -6.48 -29.44 51.91
N GLN A 25 -6.76 -30.62 51.35
CA GLN A 25 -5.96 -31.20 50.27
C GLN A 25 -6.13 -30.37 48.98
N PRO A 26 -5.04 -30.10 48.23
CA PRO A 26 -5.08 -29.52 46.89
C PRO A 26 -5.32 -30.63 45.85
N ASN A 27 -6.34 -30.50 45.02
CA ASN A 27 -6.57 -31.39 43.88
C ASN A 27 -5.57 -31.07 42.75
N LEU A 28 -5.04 -32.14 42.13
CA LEU A 28 -4.13 -32.11 40.99
C LEU A 28 -4.71 -31.32 39.80
N ASN A 29 -3.84 -30.55 39.14
CA ASN A 29 -4.14 -29.66 38.00
C ASN A 29 -4.90 -30.38 36.86
N LYS A 30 -6.23 -30.19 36.77
CA LYS A 30 -7.00 -30.38 35.54
C LYS A 30 -6.89 -29.12 34.68
N MET A 31 -6.37 -29.25 33.46
CA MET A 31 -6.51 -28.20 32.45
C MET A 31 -8.02 -28.04 32.16
N THR A 32 -8.62 -26.90 32.53
CA THR A 32 -10.06 -26.67 32.35
C THR A 32 -10.39 -26.45 30.88
N LEU A 33 -11.17 -27.36 30.29
CA LEU A 33 -11.61 -27.28 28.89
C LEU A 33 -12.62 -26.13 28.69
N PRO A 34 -12.39 -25.16 27.78
CA PRO A 34 -13.31 -24.06 27.53
C PRO A 34 -14.74 -24.52 27.16
N ASN A 35 -15.76 -23.80 27.66
CA ASN A 35 -17.18 -24.13 27.43
C ASN A 35 -17.54 -24.12 25.94
N GLU A 36 -16.93 -23.23 25.16
CA GLU A 36 -17.18 -23.11 23.73
C GLU A 36 -16.58 -24.28 22.93
N ILE A 37 -15.45 -24.84 23.37
CA ILE A 37 -14.90 -26.08 22.79
C ILE A 37 -15.82 -27.25 23.14
N GLN A 38 -16.35 -27.29 24.37
CA GLN A 38 -17.35 -28.27 24.76
C GLN A 38 -18.62 -28.18 23.90
N GLU A 39 -19.14 -26.98 23.64
CA GLU A 39 -20.29 -26.76 22.75
C GLU A 39 -20.00 -27.16 21.29
N ALA A 40 -18.80 -26.87 20.79
CA ALA A 40 -18.39 -27.29 19.45
C ALA A 40 -18.30 -28.82 19.31
N ILE A 41 -17.84 -29.52 20.35
CA ILE A 41 -17.84 -30.99 20.40
C ILE A 41 -19.29 -31.51 20.45
N ARG A 42 -20.18 -30.90 21.25
CA ARG A 42 -21.62 -31.25 21.32
C ARG A 42 -22.31 -31.14 19.97
N ASN A 43 -22.07 -30.04 19.27
CA ASN A 43 -22.76 -29.72 18.02
C ASN A 43 -22.08 -30.34 16.79
N ASN A 44 -21.06 -31.20 16.99
CA ASN A 44 -20.22 -31.75 15.92
C ASN A 44 -19.73 -30.67 14.94
N SER A 45 -19.39 -29.50 15.48
CA SER A 45 -18.96 -28.30 14.76
C SER A 45 -17.49 -27.94 15.02
N LEU A 46 -16.74 -28.79 15.73
CA LEU A 46 -15.31 -28.63 15.94
C LEU A 46 -14.52 -29.09 14.71
N VAL A 47 -13.67 -28.20 14.18
CA VAL A 47 -12.74 -28.47 13.07
C VAL A 47 -11.32 -28.28 13.56
N ILE A 48 -10.43 -29.21 13.21
CA ILE A 48 -9.00 -29.11 13.54
C ILE A 48 -8.25 -28.52 12.34
N PHE A 49 -7.52 -27.44 12.57
CA PHE A 49 -6.62 -26.86 11.58
C PHE A 49 -5.17 -27.18 11.95
N ALA A 50 -4.58 -28.12 11.22
CA ALA A 50 -3.26 -28.67 11.48
C ALA A 50 -2.19 -28.04 10.58
N GLY A 51 -1.21 -27.36 11.20
CA GLY A 51 -0.02 -26.84 10.53
C GLY A 51 1.22 -27.72 10.71
N SER A 52 2.35 -27.28 10.15
CA SER A 52 3.58 -28.09 10.07
C SER A 52 4.21 -28.44 11.42
N GLY A 53 3.83 -27.75 12.50
CA GLY A 53 4.25 -28.09 13.86
C GLY A 53 3.89 -29.52 14.28
N LEU A 54 2.74 -30.05 13.82
CA LEU A 54 2.31 -31.44 14.09
C LEU A 54 3.17 -32.49 13.35
N SER A 55 3.80 -32.09 12.24
CA SER A 55 4.62 -32.96 11.39
C SER A 55 6.09 -32.99 11.80
N THR A 56 6.54 -32.10 12.70
CA THR A 56 7.95 -32.01 13.14
C THR A 56 8.47 -33.27 13.83
N LYS A 57 7.61 -34.01 14.54
CA LYS A 57 7.95 -35.28 15.20
C LYS A 57 8.38 -36.39 14.23
N PHE A 58 7.97 -36.30 12.97
CA PHE A 58 8.34 -37.22 11.90
C PHE A 58 9.66 -36.85 11.21
N LYS A 59 10.40 -35.86 11.75
CA LYS A 59 11.62 -35.28 11.16
C LYS A 59 11.41 -34.63 9.78
N LEU A 60 10.18 -34.28 9.46
CA LEU A 60 9.84 -33.56 8.24
C LEU A 60 10.30 -32.10 8.32
N PRO A 61 10.74 -31.48 7.20
CA PRO A 61 11.24 -30.12 7.22
C PRO A 61 10.11 -29.10 7.45
N THR A 62 10.37 -28.07 8.24
CA THR A 62 9.51 -26.88 8.31
C THR A 62 9.52 -26.14 6.98
N TRP A 63 8.55 -25.24 6.75
CA TRP A 63 8.47 -24.47 5.50
C TRP A 63 9.79 -23.79 5.11
N LYS A 64 10.44 -23.10 6.07
CA LYS A 64 11.76 -22.50 5.85
C LYS A 64 12.82 -23.55 5.53
N LYS A 65 12.83 -24.67 6.26
CA LYS A 65 13.82 -25.73 6.09
C LYS A 65 13.66 -26.45 4.76
N LEU A 66 12.43 -26.66 4.29
CA LEU A 66 12.12 -27.19 2.98
C LEU A 66 12.77 -26.35 1.88
N VAL A 67 12.64 -25.02 1.97
CA VAL A 67 13.24 -24.13 0.97
C VAL A 67 14.77 -24.13 1.06
N GLU A 68 15.35 -24.18 2.27
CA GLU A 68 16.80 -24.35 2.41
C GLU A 68 17.29 -25.66 1.78
N ASP A 69 16.58 -26.76 2.01
CA ASP A 69 16.98 -28.07 1.54
C ASP A 69 16.84 -28.15 0.00
N ILE A 70 15.77 -27.57 -0.55
CA ILE A 70 15.57 -27.41 -2.00
C ILE A 70 16.73 -26.63 -2.62
N ILE A 71 17.07 -25.44 -2.08
CA ILE A 71 18.15 -24.62 -2.62
C ILE A 71 19.49 -25.36 -2.54
N SER A 72 19.75 -26.04 -1.42
CA SER A 72 21.01 -26.77 -1.22
C SER A 72 21.19 -27.99 -2.12
N LYS A 73 20.08 -28.58 -2.61
CA LYS A 73 20.09 -29.68 -3.58
C LYS A 73 20.17 -29.21 -5.02
N THR A 74 20.00 -27.91 -5.26
CA THR A 74 20.17 -27.30 -6.58
C THR A 74 21.63 -26.89 -6.75
N ASP A 75 22.39 -27.68 -7.52
CA ASP A 75 23.82 -27.45 -7.85
C ASP A 75 24.07 -26.21 -8.76
N ASP A 76 23.30 -25.13 -8.57
CA ASP A 76 23.46 -23.86 -9.26
C ASP A 76 23.91 -22.76 -8.28
N LYS A 77 25.02 -22.10 -8.61
CA LYS A 77 25.57 -20.99 -7.82
C LYS A 77 24.56 -19.83 -7.66
N LYS A 78 23.68 -19.60 -8.65
CA LYS A 78 22.65 -18.55 -8.65
C LYS A 78 21.67 -18.70 -7.49
N PHE A 79 21.31 -19.92 -7.11
CA PHE A 79 20.36 -20.18 -6.02
C PHE A 79 21.05 -20.35 -4.67
N ASN A 80 22.28 -20.85 -4.63
CA ASN A 80 23.05 -20.95 -3.39
C ASN A 80 23.28 -19.58 -2.72
N ASP A 81 23.34 -18.50 -3.49
CA ASP A 81 23.39 -17.13 -2.96
C ASP A 81 22.08 -16.69 -2.27
N LEU A 82 20.96 -17.42 -2.47
CA LEU A 82 19.69 -17.21 -1.75
C LEU A 82 19.69 -17.81 -0.33
N LEU A 83 20.53 -18.82 -0.04
CA LEU A 83 20.60 -19.46 1.28
C LEU A 83 20.96 -18.47 2.40
N PRO A 84 21.98 -17.60 2.25
CA PRO A 84 22.23 -16.53 3.21
C PRO A 84 21.05 -15.55 3.37
N LEU A 85 20.31 -15.24 2.30
CA LEU A 85 19.17 -14.31 2.31
C LEU A 85 17.94 -14.91 3.03
N LEU A 86 17.69 -16.20 2.83
CA LEU A 86 16.62 -16.95 3.48
C LEU A 86 16.95 -17.21 4.97
N ARG A 87 18.21 -17.53 5.29
CA ARG A 87 18.67 -17.70 6.67
C ARG A 87 18.62 -16.37 7.45
N SER A 88 18.91 -15.24 6.80
CA SER A 88 18.85 -13.89 7.38
C SER A 88 17.46 -13.23 7.39
N GLY A 89 16.44 -13.85 6.79
CA GLY A 89 15.08 -13.30 6.73
C GLY A 89 14.96 -12.03 5.88
N LEU A 90 15.93 -11.79 4.98
CA LEU A 90 15.87 -10.80 3.89
C LEU A 90 14.97 -11.28 2.75
N LEU A 91 14.87 -12.59 2.60
CA LEU A 91 14.07 -13.24 1.60
C LEU A 91 13.10 -14.19 2.32
N THR A 92 11.81 -14.06 2.03
CA THR A 92 10.81 -15.00 2.54
C THR A 92 10.99 -16.35 1.84
N PRO A 93 10.56 -17.47 2.46
CA PRO A 93 10.61 -18.76 1.80
C PRO A 93 9.85 -18.78 0.47
N ILE A 94 8.70 -18.10 0.40
CA ILE A 94 7.93 -17.92 -0.84
C ILE A 94 8.73 -17.10 -1.85
N GLY A 95 9.32 -15.97 -1.45
CA GLY A 95 10.14 -15.16 -2.35
C GLY A 95 11.34 -15.94 -2.91
N ALA A 96 12.01 -16.75 -2.10
CA ALA A 96 13.10 -17.62 -2.55
C ALA A 96 12.62 -18.67 -3.55
N LEU A 97 11.45 -19.26 -3.31
CA LEU A 97 10.84 -20.20 -4.24
C LEU A 97 10.39 -19.50 -5.54
N ASP A 98 9.87 -18.27 -5.49
CA ASP A 98 9.53 -17.47 -6.69
C ASP A 98 10.76 -17.17 -7.56
N PHE A 99 11.93 -16.98 -6.94
CA PHE A 99 13.20 -16.88 -7.67
C PHE A 99 13.58 -18.17 -8.39
N MET A 100 13.13 -19.33 -7.88
CA MET A 100 13.38 -20.67 -8.41
C MET A 100 12.25 -21.19 -9.31
N GLU A 101 11.09 -20.53 -9.31
CA GLU A 101 9.83 -20.98 -9.91
C GLU A 101 10.02 -21.37 -11.39
N SER A 102 10.78 -20.58 -12.15
CA SER A 102 10.98 -20.78 -13.60
C SER A 102 12.06 -21.78 -14.02
N ASP A 103 12.87 -22.27 -13.07
CA ASP A 103 14.09 -23.04 -13.40
C ASP A 103 14.09 -24.44 -12.72
N GLU A 104 13.34 -24.65 -11.62
CA GLU A 104 13.49 -25.85 -10.74
C GLU A 104 12.18 -26.49 -10.25
N HIS A 105 11.05 -26.19 -10.90
CA HIS A 105 9.72 -26.67 -10.54
C HIS A 105 9.65 -28.20 -10.37
N LYS A 106 10.29 -28.96 -11.28
CA LYS A 106 10.38 -30.43 -11.18
C LYS A 106 11.15 -30.90 -9.95
N LYS A 107 12.28 -30.28 -9.58
CA LYS A 107 13.08 -30.73 -8.43
C LYS A 107 12.38 -30.45 -7.11
N ILE A 108 11.66 -29.34 -7.02
CA ILE A 108 10.83 -28.98 -5.88
C ILE A 108 9.71 -30.01 -5.66
N LYS A 109 9.06 -30.41 -6.76
CA LYS A 109 8.02 -31.46 -6.75
C LYS A 109 8.57 -32.83 -6.32
N HIS A 110 9.72 -33.25 -6.87
CA HIS A 110 10.38 -34.49 -6.45
C HIS A 110 10.79 -34.43 -4.98
N TYR A 111 11.29 -33.29 -4.50
CA TYR A 111 11.62 -33.13 -3.09
C TYR A 111 10.41 -33.38 -2.18
N ILE A 112 9.24 -32.82 -2.52
CA ILE A 112 8.02 -33.04 -1.73
C ILE A 112 7.59 -34.50 -1.81
N GLN A 113 7.56 -35.08 -3.01
CA GLN A 113 7.17 -36.47 -3.23
C GLN A 113 8.04 -37.47 -2.45
N ASP A 114 9.36 -37.24 -2.45
CA ASP A 114 10.35 -38.16 -1.86
C ASP A 114 10.48 -38.00 -0.34
N ASN A 115 10.21 -36.80 0.21
CA ASN A 115 10.55 -36.48 1.60
C ASN A 115 9.32 -36.30 2.51
N PHE A 116 8.10 -36.21 2.00
CA PHE A 116 6.88 -35.99 2.81
C PHE A 116 6.04 -37.25 3.05
N LYS A 117 6.50 -38.42 2.59
CA LYS A 117 5.85 -39.70 2.90
C LYS A 117 6.23 -40.18 4.31
N ILE A 118 5.22 -40.36 5.14
CA ILE A 118 5.31 -41.00 6.46
C ILE A 118 5.15 -42.51 6.30
N GLU A 119 6.07 -43.27 6.89
CA GLU A 119 6.02 -44.73 6.93
C GLU A 119 5.12 -45.23 8.07
N ALA A 120 4.48 -46.39 7.87
CA ALA A 120 3.53 -47.01 8.82
C ALA A 120 4.13 -47.40 10.18
N ASN A 121 5.46 -47.34 10.35
CA ASN A 121 6.18 -47.66 11.58
C ASN A 121 6.37 -46.46 12.53
N GLN A 122 5.97 -45.25 12.13
CA GLN A 122 6.12 -44.03 12.93
C GLN A 122 4.95 -43.84 13.94
N ASP A 123 5.20 -43.14 15.04
CA ASP A 123 4.18 -42.94 16.10
C ASP A 123 3.11 -41.90 15.70
N ILE A 124 1.96 -42.41 15.29
CA ILE A 124 0.80 -41.65 14.80
C ILE A 124 -0.32 -41.58 15.88
N SER A 125 -0.04 -41.96 17.13
CA SER A 125 -1.00 -41.97 18.25
C SER A 125 -1.82 -40.68 18.41
N LEU A 126 -1.16 -39.51 18.40
CA LEU A 126 -1.82 -38.21 18.50
C LEU A 126 -2.80 -37.95 17.34
N HIS A 127 -2.44 -38.31 16.11
CA HIS A 127 -3.33 -38.10 14.95
C HIS A 127 -4.57 -39.00 15.03
N LYS A 128 -4.42 -40.22 15.59
CA LYS A 128 -5.55 -41.12 15.87
C LYS A 128 -6.51 -40.51 16.89
N LYS A 129 -5.99 -39.95 17.99
CA LYS A 129 -6.79 -39.23 18.99
C LYS A 129 -7.51 -38.02 18.39
N ILE A 130 -6.84 -37.26 17.52
CA ILE A 130 -7.45 -36.13 16.81
C ILE A 130 -8.64 -36.58 15.94
N LEU A 131 -8.47 -37.65 15.17
CA LEU A 131 -9.53 -38.22 14.32
C LEU A 131 -10.67 -38.85 15.13
N GLU A 132 -10.38 -39.39 16.31
CA GLU A 132 -11.38 -39.86 17.26
C GLU A 132 -12.23 -38.69 17.79
N LEU A 133 -11.61 -37.52 18.02
CA LEU A 133 -12.31 -36.31 18.47
C LEU A 133 -13.16 -35.67 17.37
N THR A 134 -12.62 -35.48 16.17
CA THR A 134 -13.38 -34.91 15.04
C THR A 134 -12.93 -35.51 13.71
N GLY A 135 -13.90 -35.80 12.86
CA GLY A 135 -13.66 -36.23 11.49
C GLY A 135 -13.44 -35.08 10.51
N ALA A 136 -13.45 -33.82 10.97
CA ALA A 136 -13.28 -32.63 10.12
C ALA A 136 -11.88 -32.03 10.33
N ILE A 137 -10.97 -32.33 9.40
CA ILE A 137 -9.58 -31.89 9.43
C ILE A 137 -9.31 -30.94 8.27
N ILE A 138 -8.65 -29.82 8.53
CA ILE A 138 -8.02 -28.97 7.53
C ILE A 138 -6.53 -28.96 7.78
N THR A 139 -5.72 -29.11 6.74
CA THR A 139 -4.27 -29.01 6.85
C THR A 139 -3.64 -28.29 5.67
N THR A 140 -2.55 -27.59 5.98
CA THR A 140 -1.63 -26.98 5.00
C THR A 140 -0.38 -27.84 4.78
N ASN A 141 -0.33 -29.04 5.34
CA ASN A 141 0.82 -29.93 5.23
C ASN A 141 0.69 -30.89 4.05
N TYR A 142 1.82 -31.24 3.44
CA TYR A 142 1.85 -32.14 2.29
C TYR A 142 1.84 -33.64 2.66
N ASP A 143 2.17 -34.01 3.90
CA ASP A 143 2.37 -35.40 4.36
C ASP A 143 1.09 -36.24 4.51
N ASN A 144 1.19 -37.58 4.65
CA ASN A 144 0.08 -38.52 4.87
C ASN A 144 -0.24 -38.84 6.35
N ALA A 145 0.15 -38.01 7.33
CA ALA A 145 0.00 -38.39 8.74
C ALA A 145 -1.44 -38.71 9.15
N PHE A 146 -2.42 -37.93 8.67
CA PHE A 146 -3.84 -38.14 8.96
C PHE A 146 -4.43 -39.30 8.18
N GLU A 147 -3.96 -39.55 6.96
CA GLU A 147 -4.37 -40.68 6.15
C GLU A 147 -3.92 -42.01 6.76
N GLU A 148 -2.68 -42.09 7.25
CA GLU A 148 -2.17 -43.27 7.97
C GLU A 148 -2.82 -43.44 9.35
N ALA A 149 -3.24 -42.34 9.99
CA ALA A 149 -3.99 -42.39 11.24
C ALA A 149 -5.41 -42.92 11.06
N CYS A 150 -5.97 -42.80 9.86
CA CYS A 150 -7.35 -43.11 9.58
C CYS A 150 -7.53 -44.59 9.24
N SER A 151 -8.26 -45.32 10.07
CA SER A 151 -8.59 -46.74 9.83
C SER A 151 -9.74 -46.98 8.84
N SER A 152 -10.42 -45.91 8.38
CA SER A 152 -11.53 -45.94 7.41
C SER A 152 -11.19 -45.15 6.16
N SER A 153 -11.86 -45.46 5.04
CA SER A 153 -11.61 -44.93 3.69
C SER A 153 -11.99 -43.44 3.51
N ILE A 154 -11.43 -42.53 4.31
CA ILE A 154 -11.53 -41.08 4.06
C ILE A 154 -10.61 -40.75 2.90
N ILE A 155 -11.19 -40.28 1.80
CA ILE A 155 -10.42 -39.79 0.65
C ILE A 155 -10.01 -38.34 0.98
N PRO A 156 -8.70 -38.02 1.04
CA PRO A 156 -8.26 -36.65 1.25
C PRO A 156 -8.71 -35.77 0.09
N THR A 157 -9.38 -34.67 0.42
CA THR A 157 -9.81 -33.68 -0.55
C THR A 157 -8.71 -32.65 -0.75
N ILE A 158 -8.12 -32.64 -1.94
CA ILE A 158 -7.17 -31.60 -2.37
C ILE A 158 -7.96 -30.41 -2.92
N TYR A 159 -7.42 -29.20 -2.76
CA TYR A 159 -8.06 -27.94 -3.16
C TYR A 159 -8.43 -27.83 -4.66
N THR A 160 -7.94 -28.72 -5.51
CA THR A 160 -8.21 -28.76 -6.95
C THR A 160 -9.47 -29.57 -7.30
N SER A 161 -9.96 -30.42 -6.41
CA SER A 161 -11.10 -31.31 -6.69
C SER A 161 -12.43 -30.66 -6.34
N ASN A 162 -13.00 -29.88 -7.27
CA ASN A 162 -14.29 -29.19 -7.07
C ASN A 162 -15.42 -30.15 -6.63
N PHE A 163 -15.43 -31.38 -7.18
CA PHE A 163 -16.39 -32.42 -6.79
C PHE A 163 -16.23 -32.82 -5.32
N ASN A 164 -15.00 -33.16 -4.88
CA ASN A 164 -14.74 -33.56 -3.50
C ASN A 164 -14.90 -32.38 -2.53
N ILE A 165 -14.62 -31.14 -2.96
CA ILE A 165 -14.87 -29.93 -2.18
C ILE A 165 -16.38 -29.73 -1.95
N GLY A 166 -17.21 -30.04 -2.95
CA GLY A 166 -18.67 -30.05 -2.81
C GLY A 166 -19.19 -31.01 -1.74
N GLU A 167 -18.45 -32.08 -1.44
CA GLU A 167 -18.76 -33.04 -0.37
C GLU A 167 -18.30 -32.58 1.03
N ILE A 168 -17.38 -31.61 1.13
CA ILE A 168 -16.92 -31.06 2.42
C ILE A 168 -18.10 -30.40 3.15
N ASN A 169 -18.17 -30.56 4.48
CA ASN A 169 -19.23 -30.07 5.37
C ASN A 169 -20.62 -30.70 5.14
N LYS A 170 -20.75 -31.77 4.34
CA LYS A 170 -22.01 -32.52 4.31
C LYS A 170 -22.28 -33.15 5.69
N PRO A 171 -23.51 -33.05 6.22
CA PRO A 171 -23.87 -33.60 7.52
C PRO A 171 -23.45 -35.07 7.67
N GLY A 172 -22.70 -35.39 8.73
CA GLY A 172 -22.28 -36.76 9.07
C GLY A 172 -21.12 -37.34 8.26
N LYS A 173 -20.52 -36.61 7.31
CA LYS A 173 -19.34 -37.09 6.54
C LYS A 173 -18.02 -36.52 7.07
N PRO A 174 -17.05 -37.35 7.48
CA PRO A 174 -15.70 -36.89 7.82
C PRO A 174 -14.92 -36.50 6.55
N TYR A 175 -14.00 -35.55 6.67
CA TYR A 175 -13.15 -35.09 5.58
C TYR A 175 -11.76 -34.68 6.08
N ILE A 176 -10.76 -34.89 5.22
CA ILE A 176 -9.42 -34.31 5.34
C ILE A 176 -9.27 -33.33 4.19
N PHE A 177 -9.25 -32.04 4.48
CA PHE A 177 -9.12 -30.98 3.48
C PHE A 177 -7.69 -30.45 3.43
N LYS A 178 -6.97 -30.78 2.36
CA LYS A 178 -5.59 -30.35 2.11
C LYS A 178 -5.56 -29.09 1.26
N LEU A 179 -5.44 -27.94 1.93
CA LEU A 179 -5.48 -26.62 1.30
C LEU A 179 -4.27 -26.36 0.40
N HIS A 180 -3.11 -26.90 0.77
CA HIS A 180 -1.86 -26.66 0.06
C HIS A 180 -1.44 -27.85 -0.81
N GLY A 181 -2.29 -28.86 -1.00
CA GLY A 181 -1.94 -30.03 -1.79
C GLY A 181 -1.36 -31.18 -0.96
N SER A 182 -0.87 -32.21 -1.67
CA SER A 182 -0.43 -33.48 -1.07
C SER A 182 0.82 -33.99 -1.79
N TYR A 183 1.71 -34.67 -1.07
CA TYR A 183 2.91 -35.30 -1.66
C TYR A 183 2.59 -36.35 -2.73
N THR A 184 1.35 -36.89 -2.74
CA THR A 184 0.85 -37.80 -3.78
C THR A 184 0.56 -37.11 -5.11
N GLU A 185 0.28 -35.81 -5.07
CA GLU A 185 0.01 -34.95 -6.23
C GLU A 185 0.87 -33.68 -6.12
N PRO A 186 2.21 -33.80 -6.25
CA PRO A 186 3.12 -32.68 -6.04
C PRO A 186 2.90 -31.55 -7.05
N ASP A 187 2.33 -31.86 -8.23
CA ASP A 187 1.91 -30.86 -9.23
C ASP A 187 0.82 -29.92 -8.72
N ASN A 188 0.02 -30.37 -7.75
CA ASN A 188 -1.07 -29.62 -7.13
C ASN A 188 -0.65 -29.11 -5.74
N CYS A 189 0.65 -28.93 -5.45
CA CYS A 189 1.08 -28.33 -4.19
C CYS A 189 1.21 -26.81 -4.30
N ILE A 190 0.68 -26.10 -3.31
CA ILE A 190 0.80 -24.63 -3.20
C ILE A 190 2.18 -24.34 -2.61
N ILE A 191 3.07 -23.80 -3.46
CA ILE A 191 4.48 -23.57 -3.10
C ILE A 191 4.92 -22.17 -3.51
N PHE A 192 4.55 -21.73 -4.71
CA PHE A 192 4.96 -20.45 -5.30
C PHE A 192 3.89 -19.39 -5.13
N SER A 193 4.30 -18.11 -5.16
CA SER A 193 3.38 -16.96 -5.08
C SER A 193 2.29 -17.02 -6.15
N SER A 194 2.55 -17.56 -7.33
CA SER A 194 1.52 -17.80 -8.36
C SER A 194 0.45 -18.79 -7.91
N ASN A 195 0.82 -19.85 -7.19
CA ASN A 195 -0.10 -20.83 -6.65
C ASN A 195 -0.95 -20.23 -5.54
N TYR A 196 -0.32 -19.45 -4.65
CA TYR A 196 -1.01 -18.67 -3.62
C TYR A 196 -2.01 -17.71 -4.27
N LYS A 197 -1.59 -16.93 -5.26
CA LYS A 197 -2.44 -16.01 -6.02
C LYS A 197 -3.62 -16.72 -6.68
N LYS A 198 -3.38 -17.82 -7.38
CA LYS A 198 -4.40 -18.63 -8.05
C LYS A 198 -5.41 -19.23 -7.07
N LEU A 199 -4.96 -19.63 -5.88
CA LEU A 199 -5.83 -20.18 -4.85
C LEU A 199 -6.64 -19.08 -4.15
N TYR A 200 -6.00 -17.96 -3.77
CA TYR A 200 -6.52 -16.96 -2.83
C TYR A 200 -7.10 -15.68 -3.45
N ASP A 201 -6.68 -15.24 -4.65
CA ASP A 201 -7.20 -14.01 -5.30
C ASP A 201 -8.58 -14.20 -5.94
N GLY A 202 -8.98 -15.45 -6.21
CA GLY A 202 -10.28 -15.79 -6.79
C GLY A 202 -11.27 -16.37 -5.78
N GLU A 203 -12.57 -16.35 -6.12
CA GLU A 203 -13.61 -17.12 -5.41
C GLU A 203 -13.53 -18.61 -5.78
N THR A 204 -12.36 -19.23 -5.58
CA THR A 204 -12.21 -20.67 -5.84
C THR A 204 -13.11 -21.48 -4.90
N ALA A 205 -13.58 -22.64 -5.36
CA ALA A 205 -14.45 -23.51 -4.55
C ALA A 205 -13.81 -23.83 -3.19
N SER A 206 -12.49 -23.97 -3.15
CA SER A 206 -11.70 -24.21 -1.94
C SER A 206 -11.72 -23.05 -0.96
N ILE A 207 -11.58 -21.81 -1.44
CA ILE A 207 -11.61 -20.63 -0.58
C ILE A 207 -13.01 -20.29 -0.13
N LEU A 208 -14.01 -20.44 -1.01
CA LEU A 208 -15.42 -20.32 -0.61
C LEU A 208 -15.77 -21.35 0.48
N LYS A 209 -15.29 -22.59 0.34
CA LYS A 209 -15.49 -23.64 1.36
C LYS A 209 -14.74 -23.33 2.65
N LEU A 210 -13.48 -22.89 2.58
CA LEU A 210 -12.70 -22.49 3.76
C LEU A 210 -13.36 -21.33 4.52
N LYS A 211 -13.85 -20.31 3.80
CA LYS A 211 -14.62 -19.20 4.35
C LYS A 211 -15.88 -19.72 5.06
N SER A 212 -16.66 -20.59 4.43
CA SER A 212 -17.83 -21.23 5.07
C SER A 212 -17.44 -22.01 6.33
N ILE A 213 -16.37 -22.82 6.31
CA ILE A 213 -15.93 -23.55 7.51
C ILE A 213 -15.55 -22.58 8.65
N PHE A 214 -14.78 -21.53 8.34
CA PHE A 214 -14.38 -20.54 9.33
C PHE A 214 -15.57 -19.79 9.93
N ILE A 215 -16.62 -19.57 9.14
CA ILE A 215 -17.85 -18.92 9.59
C ILE A 215 -18.70 -19.87 10.45
N ASP A 216 -18.93 -21.08 9.97
CA ASP A 216 -19.95 -22.00 10.48
C ASP A 216 -19.44 -22.92 11.60
N LYS A 217 -18.12 -23.01 11.81
CA LYS A 217 -17.48 -24.00 12.68
C LYS A 217 -16.52 -23.36 13.68
N THR A 218 -16.30 -24.03 14.80
CA THR A 218 -15.26 -23.64 15.76
C THR A 218 -13.96 -24.32 15.36
N ILE A 219 -12.95 -23.52 14.99
CA ILE A 219 -11.64 -24.03 14.59
C ILE A 219 -10.69 -24.06 15.80
N LEU A 220 -9.99 -25.18 15.96
CA LEU A 220 -8.84 -25.33 16.86
C LEU A 220 -7.56 -25.50 16.03
N PHE A 221 -6.70 -24.48 16.09
CA PHE A 221 -5.40 -24.41 15.40
C PHE A 221 -4.31 -25.10 16.21
N ILE A 222 -3.52 -25.95 15.54
CA ILE A 222 -2.44 -26.72 16.17
C ILE A 222 -1.23 -26.76 15.26
N GLY A 223 -0.08 -26.34 15.79
CA GLY A 223 1.18 -26.32 15.04
C GLY A 223 1.16 -25.37 13.83
N PHE A 224 0.17 -24.48 13.74
CA PHE A 224 0.04 -23.48 12.69
C PHE A 224 0.69 -22.16 13.14
N SER A 225 1.59 -21.63 12.32
CA SER A 225 2.44 -20.50 12.71
C SER A 225 1.88 -19.12 12.34
N PHE A 226 0.79 -19.04 11.57
CA PHE A 226 0.27 -17.79 11.01
C PHE A 226 1.34 -16.95 10.28
N ASN A 227 2.34 -17.60 9.67
CA ASN A 227 3.36 -16.94 8.85
C ASN A 227 2.93 -16.80 7.38
N ASP A 228 1.74 -17.30 7.04
CA ASP A 228 1.14 -17.24 5.70
C ASP A 228 0.25 -15.99 5.61
N PRO A 229 0.71 -14.91 4.96
CA PRO A 229 -0.02 -13.64 4.92
C PRO A 229 -1.36 -13.77 4.18
N ASP A 230 -1.48 -14.66 3.20
CA ASP A 230 -2.70 -14.79 2.39
C ASP A 230 -3.80 -15.53 3.16
N ILE A 231 -3.46 -16.63 3.85
CA ILE A 231 -4.36 -17.27 4.81
C ILE A 231 -4.73 -16.30 5.94
N ASN A 232 -3.77 -15.53 6.44
CA ASN A 232 -4.02 -14.55 7.50
C ASN A 232 -4.94 -13.44 7.05
N LEU A 233 -4.81 -12.96 5.80
CA LEU A 233 -5.71 -11.96 5.21
C LEU A 233 -7.12 -12.51 5.09
N ILE A 234 -7.29 -13.79 4.75
CA ILE A 234 -8.61 -14.43 4.74
C ILE A 234 -9.19 -14.50 6.15
N PHE A 235 -8.43 -15.00 7.13
CA PHE A 235 -8.94 -15.09 8.49
C PHE A 235 -9.16 -13.72 9.14
N SER A 236 -8.33 -12.73 8.82
CA SER A 236 -8.43 -11.36 9.36
C SER A 236 -9.53 -10.57 8.65
N SER A 237 -9.76 -10.77 7.36
CA SER A 237 -10.91 -10.20 6.64
C SER A 237 -12.21 -10.82 7.16
N LEU A 238 -12.27 -12.14 7.35
CA LEU A 238 -13.40 -12.80 7.99
C LEU A 238 -13.60 -12.29 9.42
N ASP A 239 -12.56 -12.23 10.26
CA ASP A 239 -12.65 -11.68 11.63
C ASP A 239 -13.16 -10.24 11.64
N SER A 240 -12.70 -9.40 10.71
CA SER A 240 -13.17 -8.03 10.56
C SER A 240 -14.64 -7.94 10.15
N LEU A 241 -15.10 -8.85 9.28
CA LEU A 241 -16.50 -8.95 8.85
C LEU A 241 -17.42 -9.40 10.00
N PHE A 242 -16.91 -10.18 10.97
CA PHE A 242 -17.66 -10.65 12.14
C PHE A 242 -17.36 -9.88 13.42
N GLU A 243 -16.66 -8.74 13.36
CA GLU A 243 -16.37 -7.85 14.49
C GLU A 243 -15.79 -8.57 15.73
N ASN A 244 -14.98 -9.62 15.56
CA ASN A 244 -14.41 -10.46 16.63
C ASN A 244 -15.42 -11.31 17.43
N HIS A 245 -16.61 -11.56 16.88
CA HIS A 245 -17.62 -12.42 17.52
C HIS A 245 -17.40 -13.91 17.26
N ASN A 246 -16.70 -14.29 16.17
CA ASN A 246 -16.35 -15.68 15.90
C ASN A 246 -15.02 -16.04 16.59
N ARG A 247 -15.10 -16.82 17.67
CA ARG A 247 -13.92 -17.21 18.47
C ARG A 247 -13.42 -18.60 18.10
N HIS A 248 -12.17 -18.65 17.68
CA HIS A 248 -11.38 -19.83 17.41
C HIS A 248 -10.25 -19.96 18.45
N TYR A 249 -9.57 -21.09 18.47
CA TYR A 249 -8.61 -21.44 19.52
C TYR A 249 -7.27 -21.84 18.94
N ILE A 250 -6.17 -21.57 19.65
CA ILE A 250 -4.84 -22.08 19.29
C ILE A 250 -4.14 -22.68 20.51
N LEU A 251 -3.53 -23.86 20.35
CA LEU A 251 -2.64 -24.45 21.36
C LEU A 251 -1.20 -24.03 21.09
N THR A 252 -0.57 -23.31 22.03
CA THR A 252 0.75 -22.70 21.79
C THR A 252 1.59 -22.49 23.06
N LYS A 253 2.91 -22.62 22.94
CA LYS A 253 3.87 -22.22 24.00
C LYS A 253 4.03 -20.70 24.11
N GLN A 254 3.67 -19.96 23.06
CA GLN A 254 3.91 -18.51 22.92
C GLN A 254 2.59 -17.75 22.84
N ALA A 255 1.75 -17.83 23.89
CA ALA A 255 0.40 -17.24 23.89
C ALA A 255 0.38 -15.75 23.48
N LYS A 256 1.38 -14.96 23.92
CA LYS A 256 1.50 -13.53 23.63
C LYS A 256 1.62 -13.19 22.14
N ASP A 257 2.22 -14.07 21.34
CA ASP A 257 2.45 -13.81 19.91
C ASP A 257 1.15 -13.84 19.10
N PHE A 258 0.11 -14.44 19.67
CA PHE A 258 -1.20 -14.63 19.04
C PHE A 258 -2.28 -13.69 19.60
N GLU A 259 -2.00 -12.91 20.66
CA GLU A 259 -2.95 -11.93 21.24
C GLU A 259 -3.34 -10.82 20.24
N LYS A 260 -2.56 -10.62 19.17
CA LYS A 260 -2.87 -9.69 18.08
C LYS A 260 -4.03 -10.15 17.19
N TYR A 261 -4.38 -11.45 17.19
CA TYR A 261 -5.49 -12.00 16.43
C TYR A 261 -6.72 -12.12 17.34
N LYS A 262 -7.67 -11.20 17.20
CA LYS A 262 -8.81 -11.10 18.12
C LYS A 262 -9.80 -12.26 17.98
N PHE A 263 -9.94 -12.86 16.80
CA PHE A 263 -10.67 -14.13 16.62
C PHE A 263 -10.03 -15.31 17.34
N LEU A 264 -8.76 -15.22 17.78
CA LEU A 264 -8.00 -16.36 18.26
C LEU A 264 -7.75 -16.27 19.77
N LYS A 265 -8.27 -17.23 20.52
CA LYS A 265 -8.01 -17.37 21.96
C LYS A 265 -6.85 -18.34 22.19
N PRO A 266 -5.68 -17.87 22.66
CA PRO A 266 -4.55 -18.75 22.94
C PRO A 266 -4.81 -19.60 24.18
N LEU A 267 -4.59 -20.90 24.03
CA LEU A 267 -4.56 -21.90 25.09
C LEU A 267 -3.10 -22.23 25.38
N PRO A 268 -2.52 -21.72 26.48
CA PRO A 268 -1.12 -21.88 26.78
C PRO A 268 -0.79 -23.34 27.12
N ILE A 269 0.28 -23.86 26.52
CA ILE A 269 0.89 -25.16 26.84
C ILE A 269 2.36 -24.97 27.23
N GLN A 270 2.89 -25.82 28.11
CA GLN A 270 4.27 -25.78 28.56
C GLN A 270 5.13 -26.77 27.79
N GLU A 271 4.69 -28.03 27.68
CA GLU A 271 5.35 -29.09 26.94
C GLU A 271 4.50 -29.56 25.76
N TYR A 272 5.05 -29.46 24.54
CA TYR A 272 4.27 -29.56 23.31
C TYR A 272 3.62 -30.93 23.18
N ASP A 273 4.38 -32.01 23.29
CA ASP A 273 3.84 -33.36 23.09
C ASP A 273 2.95 -33.79 24.26
N THR A 274 3.41 -33.62 25.51
CA THR A 274 2.69 -34.08 26.70
C THR A 274 1.39 -33.32 26.97
N ASP A 275 1.38 -32.00 26.81
CA ASP A 275 0.18 -31.21 27.06
C ASP A 275 -0.85 -31.33 25.92
N LEU A 276 -0.40 -31.55 24.68
CA LEU A 276 -1.31 -31.87 23.57
C LEU A 276 -2.01 -33.21 23.82
N ASP A 277 -1.26 -34.25 24.19
CA ASP A 277 -1.82 -35.57 24.49
C ASP A 277 -2.87 -35.50 25.61
N LEU A 278 -2.56 -34.78 26.70
CA LEU A 278 -3.48 -34.61 27.83
C LEU A 278 -4.73 -33.79 27.44
N PHE A 279 -4.57 -32.75 26.61
CA PHE A 279 -5.70 -31.93 26.14
C PHE A 279 -6.70 -32.77 25.33
N PHE A 280 -6.19 -33.57 24.40
CA PHE A 280 -7.03 -34.41 23.55
C PHE A 280 -7.72 -35.55 24.31
N GLU A 281 -7.06 -36.17 25.29
CA GLU A 281 -7.69 -37.17 26.17
C GLU A 281 -8.91 -36.58 26.90
N ASN A 282 -8.76 -35.38 27.48
CA ASN A 282 -9.88 -34.69 28.15
C ASN A 282 -11.04 -34.36 27.19
N CYS A 283 -10.75 -34.06 25.92
CA CYS A 283 -11.78 -33.77 24.91
C CYS A 283 -12.54 -35.04 24.48
N ILE A 284 -11.84 -36.16 24.33
CA ILE A 284 -12.42 -37.46 23.97
C ILE A 284 -13.31 -37.99 25.11
N ASP A 285 -12.84 -37.88 26.37
CA ASP A 285 -13.64 -38.24 27.55
C ASP A 285 -14.97 -37.45 27.59
N PHE A 286 -14.90 -36.15 27.28
CA PHE A 286 -16.08 -35.32 27.18
C PHE A 286 -16.99 -35.74 26.01
N LYS A 287 -16.43 -36.01 24.81
CA LYS A 287 -17.20 -36.47 23.64
C LYS A 287 -17.93 -37.79 23.91
N ASN A 288 -17.28 -38.74 24.57
CA ASN A 288 -17.87 -40.02 24.95
C ASN A 288 -19.02 -39.89 25.98
N SER A 289 -19.06 -38.78 26.72
CA SER A 289 -20.18 -38.48 27.62
C SER A 289 -21.44 -37.96 26.88
N LEU A 290 -21.29 -37.45 25.65
CA LEU A 290 -22.35 -36.79 24.86
C LEU A 290 -23.10 -37.73 23.90
N SER A 291 -22.47 -38.82 23.46
CA SER A 291 -23.05 -39.81 22.56
C SER A 291 -24.26 -40.59 23.14
N LYS A 292 -24.70 -40.24 24.36
CA LYS A 292 -25.98 -40.68 24.94
C LYS A 292 -27.17 -39.79 24.61
N SER A 293 -26.99 -38.64 23.97
CA SER A 293 -28.06 -37.66 23.78
C SER A 293 -28.11 -37.08 22.36
N ILE A 294 -28.99 -37.67 21.54
CA ILE A 294 -29.88 -37.01 20.56
C ILE A 294 -29.37 -36.82 19.12
N GLU A 295 -30.13 -37.42 18.20
CA GLU A 295 -30.12 -37.30 16.73
C GLU A 295 -31.20 -36.32 16.20
N LYS A 296 -31.03 -35.87 14.94
CA LYS A 296 -32.00 -35.31 13.94
C LYS A 296 -32.24 -33.78 13.96
N ASN A 297 -32.30 -33.01 12.86
CA ASN A 297 -32.21 -33.21 11.40
C ASN A 297 -32.07 -31.84 10.67
N ASP A 298 -31.52 -31.85 9.43
CA ASP A 298 -31.31 -30.73 8.45
C ASP A 298 -32.58 -30.32 7.64
N ILE A 299 -32.83 -29.06 7.23
CA ILE A 299 -32.39 -28.17 6.08
C ILE A 299 -32.86 -28.57 4.66
N ASN A 300 -33.45 -27.61 3.90
CA ASN A 300 -33.29 -27.45 2.42
C ASN A 300 -33.78 -26.05 1.87
N PRO A 301 -33.59 -25.65 0.56
CA PRO A 301 -32.83 -24.45 0.14
C PRO A 301 -33.55 -23.41 -0.80
N LYS A 302 -32.79 -22.41 -1.31
CA LYS A 302 -33.11 -21.08 -1.92
C LYS A 302 -33.30 -21.01 -3.48
N ASN A 303 -34.03 -19.98 -3.96
CA ASN A 303 -34.04 -19.37 -5.32
C ASN A 303 -33.54 -17.90 -5.26
N ASP A 304 -32.99 -17.38 -6.37
CA ASP A 304 -32.30 -16.07 -6.58
C ASP A 304 -33.02 -14.81 -6.06
N ILE A 305 -32.26 -13.82 -5.54
CA ILE A 305 -32.71 -12.88 -4.47
C ILE A 305 -32.30 -11.42 -4.79
N TYR A 306 -33.27 -10.50 -4.93
CA TYR A 306 -33.05 -9.05 -4.78
C TYR A 306 -32.58 -8.76 -3.34
N THR A 307 -31.46 -8.05 -3.18
CA THR A 307 -30.89 -7.74 -1.87
C THR A 307 -31.30 -6.33 -1.41
N PRO A 308 -32.15 -6.19 -0.37
CA PRO A 308 -32.62 -4.89 0.11
C PRO A 308 -31.49 -3.96 0.59
N ARG A 309 -31.66 -2.64 0.43
CA ARG A 309 -30.72 -1.58 0.82
C ARG A 309 -31.21 -0.84 2.07
N ILE A 310 -30.46 -0.93 3.16
CA ILE A 310 -30.79 -0.26 4.44
C ILE A 310 -29.73 0.79 4.76
N ALA A 311 -30.14 2.02 5.09
CA ALA A 311 -29.27 3.04 5.65
C ALA A 311 -29.29 3.00 7.18
N PHE A 312 -28.12 3.04 7.82
CA PHE A 312 -27.96 3.08 9.28
C PHE A 312 -27.16 4.32 9.68
N LEU A 313 -27.79 5.24 10.41
CA LEU A 313 -27.20 6.52 10.83
C LEU A 313 -27.07 6.59 12.35
N LYS A 314 -25.89 7.02 12.83
CA LYS A 314 -25.61 7.30 14.25
C LYS A 314 -24.82 8.60 14.40
N PRO A 315 -25.00 9.39 15.47
CA PRO A 315 -24.16 10.55 15.73
C PRO A 315 -22.82 10.13 16.37
N GLU A 316 -21.74 10.83 16.07
CA GLU A 316 -20.42 10.69 16.68
C GLU A 316 -19.73 12.08 16.82
N PRO A 317 -20.35 13.01 17.57
CA PRO A 317 -19.85 14.38 17.69
C PRO A 317 -18.52 14.44 18.46
N LEU A 318 -17.67 15.42 18.10
CA LEU A 318 -16.31 15.54 18.65
C LEU A 318 -16.26 15.87 20.14
N ASN A 319 -17.25 16.63 20.63
CA ASN A 319 -17.32 17.11 22.01
C ASN A 319 -18.03 16.16 22.97
N LEU A 320 -18.67 15.09 22.48
CA LEU A 320 -19.48 14.21 23.30
C LEU A 320 -19.27 12.75 22.91
N LYS A 321 -18.73 11.95 23.83
CA LYS A 321 -18.62 10.50 23.65
C LYS A 321 -19.99 9.84 23.82
N MET A 322 -20.42 9.12 22.78
CA MET A 322 -21.65 8.32 22.80
C MET A 322 -21.47 7.03 23.59
N ASP A 323 -22.58 6.46 24.09
CA ASP A 323 -22.54 5.20 24.84
C ASP A 323 -22.08 4.04 23.96
N SER A 324 -21.29 3.14 24.55
CA SER A 324 -20.83 1.91 23.90
C SER A 324 -21.97 1.08 23.31
N ASP A 325 -23.15 1.16 23.90
CA ASP A 325 -24.32 0.37 23.51
C ASP A 325 -24.85 0.76 22.12
N ILE A 326 -24.74 2.04 21.72
CA ILE A 326 -25.17 2.52 20.39
C ILE A 326 -24.36 1.84 19.28
N TYR A 327 -23.05 1.66 19.52
CA TYR A 327 -22.15 1.00 18.57
C TYR A 327 -22.50 -0.48 18.36
N SER A 328 -23.19 -1.11 19.33
CA SER A 328 -23.60 -2.51 19.23
C SER A 328 -24.91 -2.73 18.45
N ILE A 329 -25.69 -1.67 18.21
CA ILE A 329 -27.01 -1.76 17.56
C ILE A 329 -26.88 -2.22 16.11
N GLU A 330 -25.88 -1.71 15.38
CA GLU A 330 -25.62 -2.07 13.99
C GLU A 330 -25.49 -3.59 13.82
N SER A 331 -24.77 -4.24 14.75
CA SER A 331 -24.56 -5.69 14.74
C SER A 331 -25.85 -6.53 14.88
N CYS A 332 -26.98 -5.92 15.29
CA CYS A 332 -28.27 -6.59 15.39
C CYS A 332 -28.91 -6.86 14.01
N PHE A 333 -28.45 -6.16 12.97
CA PHE A 333 -28.95 -6.29 11.60
C PHE A 333 -28.06 -7.17 10.72
N ASN A 334 -26.94 -7.68 11.24
CA ASN A 334 -25.96 -8.48 10.49
C ASN A 334 -26.52 -9.82 9.98
N ASP A 335 -27.53 -10.37 10.66
CA ASP A 335 -28.15 -11.66 10.34
C ASP A 335 -29.18 -11.57 9.17
N LEU A 336 -29.27 -10.41 8.51
CA LEU A 336 -30.16 -10.16 7.37
C LEU A 336 -29.37 -10.16 6.04
N ASP A 337 -29.95 -10.77 5.01
CA ASP A 337 -29.42 -10.78 3.63
C ASP A 337 -29.68 -9.43 2.94
N ILE A 338 -28.93 -8.38 3.33
CA ILE A 338 -29.13 -6.97 2.94
C ILE A 338 -27.81 -6.27 2.57
N ASN A 339 -27.90 -5.16 1.83
CA ASN A 339 -26.82 -4.17 1.70
C ASN A 339 -27.02 -3.10 2.79
N LEU A 340 -26.15 -3.08 3.80
CA LEU A 340 -26.22 -2.16 4.93
C LEU A 340 -25.24 -0.99 4.72
N PHE A 341 -25.79 0.22 4.55
CA PHE A 341 -25.03 1.44 4.33
C PHE A 341 -24.92 2.24 5.62
N THR A 342 -23.73 2.33 6.20
CA THR A 342 -23.50 3.01 7.47
C THR A 342 -23.03 4.45 7.25
N GLY A 343 -23.55 5.39 8.03
CA GLY A 343 -23.19 6.80 7.99
C GLY A 343 -23.38 7.52 9.32
N TYR A 344 -23.07 8.81 9.32
CA TYR A 344 -23.22 9.71 10.45
C TYR A 344 -24.57 10.43 10.41
N LEU A 345 -25.16 10.66 11.58
CA LEU A 345 -26.43 11.35 11.72
C LEU A 345 -26.22 12.87 11.74
N ASN A 346 -26.28 13.49 10.55
CA ASN A 346 -26.28 14.93 10.33
C ASN A 346 -27.23 15.29 9.18
N THR A 347 -27.58 16.57 9.09
CA THR A 347 -28.49 17.11 8.07
C THR A 347 -28.04 16.77 6.64
N LYS A 348 -26.76 16.99 6.33
CA LYS A 348 -26.17 16.70 5.01
C LYS A 348 -26.35 15.24 4.59
N THR A 349 -26.20 14.30 5.51
CA THR A 349 -26.36 12.87 5.22
C THR A 349 -27.84 12.55 4.99
N LEU A 350 -28.74 13.11 5.80
CA LEU A 350 -30.20 12.92 5.66
C LEU A 350 -30.73 13.41 4.31
N GLU A 351 -30.25 14.56 3.82
CA GLU A 351 -30.60 15.11 2.50
C GLU A 351 -30.17 14.23 1.32
N SER A 352 -29.25 13.27 1.55
CA SER A 352 -28.79 12.32 0.53
C SER A 352 -29.53 10.97 0.54
N ILE A 353 -30.47 10.77 1.48
CA ILE A 353 -31.22 9.52 1.63
C ILE A 353 -32.44 9.52 0.69
N ASP A 354 -32.27 8.99 -0.53
CA ASP A 354 -33.36 8.91 -1.53
C ASP A 354 -33.61 7.47 -2.04
N ASP A 355 -32.53 6.70 -2.28
CA ASP A 355 -32.55 5.34 -2.86
C ASP A 355 -32.31 4.24 -1.79
N TYR A 356 -33.14 4.21 -0.75
CA TYR A 356 -33.07 3.23 0.34
C TYR A 356 -34.43 2.62 0.68
N ASP A 357 -34.44 1.32 1.00
CA ASP A 357 -35.65 0.59 1.38
C ASP A 357 -36.07 0.88 2.84
N ILE A 358 -35.09 1.13 3.73
CA ILE A 358 -35.30 1.47 5.15
C ILE A 358 -34.20 2.42 5.62
N LEU A 359 -34.58 3.40 6.45
CA LEU A 359 -33.65 4.22 7.23
C LEU A 359 -33.72 3.85 8.72
N ILE A 360 -32.58 3.53 9.33
CA ILE A 360 -32.44 3.28 10.76
C ILE A 360 -31.63 4.43 11.38
N VAL A 361 -32.17 5.06 12.42
CA VAL A 361 -31.55 6.16 13.15
C VAL A 361 -31.33 5.72 14.60
N ALA A 362 -30.07 5.57 15.02
CA ALA A 362 -29.71 5.18 16.37
C ALA A 362 -29.09 6.35 17.14
N THR A 363 -29.78 6.89 18.16
CA THR A 363 -29.32 8.08 18.90
C THR A 363 -29.93 8.20 20.29
N LYS A 364 -29.35 9.04 21.15
CA LYS A 364 -29.88 9.37 22.49
C LYS A 364 -30.90 10.50 22.47
N ILE A 365 -31.73 10.55 23.50
CA ILE A 365 -32.67 11.63 23.75
C ILE A 365 -32.21 12.51 24.91
N PHE A 366 -32.24 13.82 24.71
CA PHE A 366 -32.08 14.79 25.78
C PHE A 366 -33.24 15.80 25.75
N LYS A 367 -34.00 15.86 26.85
CA LYS A 367 -35.17 16.75 26.99
C LYS A 367 -36.15 16.66 25.80
N GLY A 368 -36.41 15.43 25.32
CA GLY A 368 -37.36 15.17 24.22
C GLY A 368 -36.80 15.41 22.81
N LYS A 369 -35.53 15.78 22.66
CA LYS A 369 -34.84 15.95 21.37
C LYS A 369 -33.79 14.87 21.13
N LEU A 370 -33.54 14.55 19.87
CA LEU A 370 -32.56 13.57 19.41
C LEU A 370 -31.18 14.23 19.25
N TYR A 371 -30.12 13.55 19.70
CA TYR A 371 -28.76 14.00 19.39
C TYR A 371 -28.46 13.79 17.91
N ILE A 372 -27.98 14.85 17.27
CA ILE A 372 -27.44 14.84 15.91
C ILE A 372 -26.08 15.55 15.91
N GLU A 373 -25.32 15.42 14.83
CA GLU A 373 -24.16 16.27 14.59
C GLU A 373 -24.60 17.56 13.87
N ASP A 374 -24.09 18.71 14.32
CA ASP A 374 -24.16 19.93 13.52
C ASP A 374 -23.12 19.93 12.39
N ASP A 375 -23.15 20.99 11.60
CA ASP A 375 -22.19 21.20 10.52
C ASP A 375 -20.73 21.21 11.03
N ASN A 376 -20.47 21.64 12.26
CA ASN A 376 -19.13 21.64 12.84
C ASN A 376 -18.72 20.31 13.49
N LEU A 377 -19.51 19.25 13.26
CA LEU A 377 -19.35 17.91 13.85
C LEU A 377 -19.45 17.92 15.38
N MET A 378 -20.12 18.93 15.94
CA MET A 378 -20.41 19.05 17.37
C MET A 378 -21.80 18.51 17.67
N SER A 379 -22.02 18.17 18.94
CA SER A 379 -23.32 17.67 19.39
C SER A 379 -24.39 18.76 19.28
N ASN A 380 -25.47 18.46 18.58
CA ASN A 380 -26.66 19.30 18.51
C ASN A 380 -27.91 18.47 18.82
N LEU A 381 -29.05 19.14 18.99
CA LEU A 381 -30.34 18.54 19.33
C LEU A 381 -31.39 18.93 18.30
N SER A 382 -32.07 17.94 17.72
CA SER A 382 -33.15 18.14 16.76
C SER A 382 -34.41 17.36 17.16
N THR A 383 -35.59 17.87 16.78
CA THR A 383 -36.85 17.13 16.97
C THR A 383 -36.98 16.02 15.91
N SER A 384 -37.84 15.03 16.15
CA SER A 384 -38.13 13.98 15.16
C SER A 384 -38.76 14.56 13.87
N GLU A 385 -39.58 15.61 14.00
CA GLU A 385 -40.19 16.33 12.86
C GLU A 385 -39.14 17.06 12.01
N GLU A 386 -38.26 17.84 12.64
CA GLU A 386 -37.16 18.54 11.97
C GLU A 386 -36.22 17.55 11.27
N LEU A 387 -35.89 16.42 11.89
CA LEU A 387 -35.03 15.41 11.29
C LEU A 387 -35.67 14.82 10.03
N CYS A 388 -36.94 14.44 10.11
CA CYS A 388 -37.67 13.85 8.97
C CYS A 388 -37.87 14.85 7.82
N SER A 389 -38.01 16.16 8.10
CA SER A 389 -38.19 17.16 7.03
C SER A 389 -36.99 17.32 6.09
N HIS A 390 -35.81 16.82 6.46
CA HIS A 390 -34.61 16.85 5.62
C HIS A 390 -34.48 15.62 4.70
N ILE A 391 -35.39 14.64 4.80
CA ILE A 391 -35.35 13.43 3.97
C ILE A 391 -36.15 13.69 2.68
N PRO A 392 -35.54 13.59 1.48
CA PRO A 392 -36.22 13.88 0.22
C PRO A 392 -37.43 12.99 -0.08
N ASN A 393 -37.36 11.71 0.34
CA ASN A 393 -38.38 10.70 0.07
C ASN A 393 -39.16 10.32 1.33
N ASP A 394 -40.37 10.87 1.45
CA ASP A 394 -41.27 10.67 2.60
C ASP A 394 -41.86 9.26 2.73
N LYS A 395 -41.68 8.42 1.70
CA LYS A 395 -42.16 7.02 1.69
C LYS A 395 -41.22 6.07 2.41
N ILE A 396 -39.95 6.43 2.61
CA ILE A 396 -38.95 5.57 3.25
C ILE A 396 -39.37 5.30 4.70
N PRO A 397 -39.54 4.04 5.12
CA PRO A 397 -39.76 3.70 6.52
C PRO A 397 -38.56 4.07 7.40
N ILE A 398 -38.82 4.79 8.49
CA ILE A 398 -37.80 5.27 9.43
C ILE A 398 -37.95 4.53 10.77
N ILE A 399 -36.87 3.91 11.21
CA ILE A 399 -36.79 3.18 12.49
C ILE A 399 -35.86 3.96 13.42
N PHE A 400 -36.44 4.61 14.42
CA PHE A 400 -35.70 5.26 15.50
C PHE A 400 -35.36 4.23 16.58
N VAL A 401 -34.07 4.08 16.92
CA VAL A 401 -33.60 3.29 18.07
C VAL A 401 -33.02 4.27 19.08
N THR A 402 -33.66 4.40 20.24
CA THR A 402 -33.41 5.46 21.21
C THR A 402 -33.46 4.94 22.64
N ASP A 403 -32.91 5.68 23.61
CA ASP A 403 -32.93 5.30 25.04
C ASP A 403 -34.28 5.53 25.74
N ASN A 404 -35.15 6.38 25.18
CA ASN A 404 -36.47 6.73 25.70
C ASN A 404 -37.52 6.83 24.57
N LYS A 405 -38.81 7.02 24.91
CA LYS A 405 -39.87 7.22 23.90
C LYS A 405 -39.78 8.61 23.25
N ILE A 406 -40.13 8.69 21.97
CA ILE A 406 -40.26 9.95 21.21
C ILE A 406 -41.66 10.13 20.66
N GLU A 407 -42.01 11.38 20.35
CA GLU A 407 -43.21 11.69 19.58
C GLU A 407 -43.00 11.30 18.11
N LEU A 408 -43.86 10.42 17.60
CA LEU A 408 -43.79 9.90 16.24
C LEU A 408 -44.42 10.90 15.27
N VAL A 409 -43.77 11.11 14.13
CA VAL A 409 -44.20 12.06 13.11
C VAL A 409 -45.34 11.46 12.30
N SER A 410 -46.52 12.08 12.33
CA SER A 410 -47.73 11.55 11.68
C SER A 410 -47.68 11.54 10.15
N SER A 411 -46.81 12.35 9.54
CA SER A 411 -46.65 12.43 8.09
C SER A 411 -45.67 11.41 7.50
N PHE A 412 -44.89 10.69 8.32
CA PHE A 412 -43.88 9.73 7.88
C PHE A 412 -44.15 8.33 8.43
N ASN A 413 -43.68 7.30 7.72
CA ASN A 413 -43.73 5.92 8.18
C ASN A 413 -42.68 5.69 9.27
N THR A 414 -43.01 5.95 10.54
CA THR A 414 -42.06 5.95 11.65
C THR A 414 -42.34 4.86 12.69
N ILE A 415 -41.26 4.23 13.18
CA ILE A 415 -41.27 3.28 14.30
C ILE A 415 -40.21 3.72 15.30
N ASN A 416 -40.51 3.64 16.60
CA ASN A 416 -39.53 3.88 17.65
C ASN A 416 -39.32 2.61 18.49
N ILE A 417 -38.06 2.26 18.70
CA ILE A 417 -37.58 1.25 19.65
C ILE A 417 -36.89 2.03 20.79
N SER A 418 -37.59 2.21 21.91
CA SER A 418 -37.13 2.96 23.08
C SER A 418 -36.23 2.12 23.98
N SER A 419 -35.25 1.41 23.40
CA SER A 419 -34.30 0.56 24.11
C SER A 419 -33.07 0.23 23.26
N PHE A 420 -31.86 0.39 23.83
CA PHE A 420 -30.61 -0.11 23.23
C PHE A 420 -30.33 -1.59 23.54
N LYS A 421 -31.22 -2.27 24.26
CA LYS A 421 -31.02 -3.68 24.61
C LYS A 421 -31.07 -4.54 23.36
N ARG A 422 -29.98 -5.25 23.09
CA ARG A 422 -29.86 -6.21 21.98
C ARG A 422 -31.02 -7.21 21.89
N LYS A 423 -31.55 -7.66 23.03
CA LYS A 423 -32.72 -8.57 23.09
C LYS A 423 -33.99 -7.94 22.48
N THR A 424 -34.24 -6.65 22.74
CA THR A 424 -35.40 -5.92 22.24
C THR A 424 -35.28 -5.68 20.74
N ILE A 425 -34.10 -5.25 20.28
CA ILE A 425 -33.82 -5.01 18.86
C ILE A 425 -33.87 -6.31 18.06
N ASN A 426 -33.26 -7.39 18.53
CA ASN A 426 -33.34 -8.71 17.89
C ASN A 426 -34.78 -9.25 17.83
N ARG A 427 -35.59 -8.98 18.86
CA ARG A 427 -37.02 -9.31 18.85
C ARG A 427 -37.76 -8.54 17.75
N PHE A 428 -37.45 -7.25 17.57
CA PHE A 428 -37.99 -6.46 16.47
C PHE A 428 -37.55 -6.99 15.10
N VAL A 429 -36.25 -7.23 14.90
CA VAL A 429 -35.70 -7.79 13.65
C VAL A 429 -36.36 -9.12 13.31
N PHE A 430 -36.55 -10.00 14.30
CA PHE A 430 -37.20 -11.30 14.11
C PHE A 430 -38.70 -11.17 13.77
N LYS A 431 -39.46 -10.36 14.52
CA LYS A 431 -40.91 -10.23 14.31
C LYS A 431 -41.24 -9.38 13.08
N ALA A 432 -40.75 -8.15 13.03
CA ALA A 432 -41.16 -7.17 12.02
C ALA A 432 -40.46 -7.38 10.67
N LEU A 433 -39.13 -7.55 10.65
CA LEU A 433 -38.36 -7.64 9.39
C LEU A 433 -38.37 -9.06 8.81
N ARG A 434 -38.26 -10.11 9.64
CA ARG A 434 -38.24 -11.50 9.15
C ARG A 434 -39.62 -12.13 9.01
N ASN A 435 -40.53 -11.91 9.96
CA ASN A 435 -41.83 -12.59 9.99
C ASN A 435 -43.01 -11.69 9.58
N LYS A 436 -42.77 -10.40 9.27
CA LYS A 436 -43.81 -9.42 8.90
C LYS A 436 -44.90 -9.24 9.97
N GLU A 437 -44.58 -9.50 11.23
CA GLU A 437 -45.47 -9.33 12.38
C GLU A 437 -45.25 -7.95 13.02
N LEU A 438 -46.26 -7.08 12.94
CA LEU A 438 -46.24 -5.73 13.52
C LEU A 438 -47.09 -5.62 14.80
N ASP A 439 -47.53 -6.73 15.38
CA ASP A 439 -48.30 -6.75 16.62
C ASP A 439 -47.36 -6.67 17.84
N PHE A 440 -47.14 -5.44 18.30
CA PHE A 440 -46.38 -5.12 19.51
C PHE A 440 -47.32 -4.54 20.56
N ASN A 441 -47.16 -4.98 21.82
CA ASN A 441 -48.07 -4.56 22.89
C ASN A 441 -47.88 -3.05 23.19
N PRO A 442 -48.93 -2.25 23.41
CA PRO A 442 -48.82 -0.79 23.64
C PRO A 442 -47.93 -0.38 24.85
N ASN A 443 -47.73 -1.30 25.79
CA ASN A 443 -46.87 -1.13 26.97
C ASN A 443 -45.40 -1.57 26.73
N GLU A 444 -45.03 -2.00 25.52
CA GLU A 444 -43.66 -2.45 25.19
C GLU A 444 -42.74 -1.28 24.80
N GLU A 445 -41.42 -1.54 24.85
CA GLU A 445 -40.33 -0.63 24.43
C GLU A 445 -40.36 -0.30 22.90
N ILE A 446 -41.47 -0.58 22.19
CA ILE A 446 -41.62 -0.40 20.74
C ILE A 446 -42.95 0.32 20.47
N SER A 447 -42.93 1.46 19.78
CA SER A 447 -44.12 2.20 19.34
C SER A 447 -44.15 2.35 17.81
N ILE A 448 -45.33 2.19 17.22
CA ILE A 448 -45.54 2.17 15.76
C ILE A 448 -46.48 3.32 15.36
N GLY A 449 -46.10 4.09 14.34
CA GLY A 449 -46.93 5.12 13.69
C GLY A 449 -47.74 4.57 12.51
N LEU A 450 -47.79 5.30 11.37
CA LEU A 450 -48.27 4.73 10.09
C LEU A 450 -47.23 3.72 9.58
N SER A 451 -47.64 2.50 9.20
CA SER A 451 -46.68 1.47 8.76
C SER A 451 -47.06 0.83 7.42
N MET A 452 -46.15 0.95 6.44
CA MET A 452 -46.11 0.16 5.20
C MET A 452 -44.81 -0.68 5.12
N LEU A 453 -44.44 -1.38 6.20
CA LEU A 453 -43.35 -2.39 6.15
C LEU A 453 -43.76 -3.65 5.37
N THR A 454 -45.01 -3.73 4.89
CA THR A 454 -45.67 -4.96 4.43
C THR A 454 -45.15 -5.52 3.09
N ASN A 455 -44.39 -4.74 2.31
CA ASN A 455 -43.95 -5.12 0.96
C ASN A 455 -42.49 -5.63 0.87
N LEU A 456 -41.71 -5.64 1.95
CA LEU A 456 -40.30 -6.06 1.94
C LEU A 456 -40.12 -7.42 2.64
N GLU A 457 -39.38 -8.35 2.04
CA GLU A 457 -39.06 -9.67 2.61
C GLU A 457 -37.56 -9.77 2.91
N PHE A 458 -37.21 -9.88 4.21
CA PHE A 458 -35.82 -9.99 4.63
C PHE A 458 -35.46 -11.43 4.99
N LYS A 459 -34.61 -12.05 4.17
CA LYS A 459 -34.12 -13.41 4.39
C LYS A 459 -32.97 -13.42 5.42
N LYS A 460 -32.78 -14.55 6.10
CA LYS A 460 -31.60 -14.78 6.94
C LYS A 460 -30.36 -14.91 6.04
N GLY A 461 -29.32 -14.14 6.32
CA GLY A 461 -28.09 -14.09 5.53
C GLY A 461 -27.05 -13.19 6.20
N ASN A 462 -25.99 -12.83 5.47
CA ASN A 462 -24.97 -11.91 5.95
C ASN A 462 -25.15 -10.56 5.26
N SER A 463 -25.17 -9.48 6.03
CA SER A 463 -25.24 -8.14 5.45
C SER A 463 -23.93 -7.77 4.74
N LYS A 464 -24.02 -7.15 3.55
CA LYS A 464 -22.88 -6.49 2.88
C LYS A 464 -22.80 -5.06 3.40
N LYS A 465 -21.75 -4.75 4.16
CA LYS A 465 -21.56 -3.42 4.74
C LYS A 465 -20.78 -2.51 3.81
N SER A 466 -21.24 -1.27 3.66
CA SER A 466 -20.53 -0.23 2.93
C SER A 466 -20.77 1.14 3.58
N SER A 467 -19.82 2.07 3.41
CA SER A 467 -20.07 3.46 3.80
C SER A 467 -21.11 4.09 2.87
N ILE A 468 -21.99 4.92 3.42
CA ILE A 468 -22.94 5.70 2.62
C ILE A 468 -22.26 6.76 1.72
N TYR A 469 -21.02 7.13 2.02
CA TYR A 469 -20.35 8.25 1.34
C TYR A 469 -19.64 7.87 0.04
N GLY A 470 -19.34 6.58 -0.17
CA GLY A 470 -18.73 6.07 -1.40
C GLY A 470 -17.37 6.69 -1.71
N ASN A 471 -16.48 6.82 -0.72
CA ASN A 471 -15.17 7.44 -0.90
C ASN A 471 -14.35 6.68 -1.96
N GLU A 472 -13.93 7.37 -3.03
CA GLU A 472 -13.31 6.76 -4.21
C GLU A 472 -11.80 6.58 -4.08
N ARG A 473 -11.15 7.38 -3.22
CA ARG A 473 -9.67 7.38 -3.05
C ARG A 473 -9.25 7.12 -1.61
N MET A 474 -8.11 6.45 -1.44
CA MET A 474 -7.48 6.24 -0.13
C MET A 474 -7.08 7.56 0.51
N LEU A 475 -7.21 7.63 1.84
CA LEU A 475 -6.81 8.76 2.66
C LEU A 475 -5.29 8.72 2.95
N ASP A 476 -4.56 9.79 2.61
CA ASP A 476 -3.11 9.93 2.83
C ASP A 476 -2.74 10.31 4.30
N ILE A 477 -3.53 9.84 5.27
CA ILE A 477 -3.36 10.14 6.69
C ILE A 477 -3.53 8.85 7.50
N GLY A 478 -2.50 8.46 8.27
CA GLY A 478 -2.53 7.20 9.04
C GLY A 478 -3.47 7.24 10.25
N GLU A 479 -4.43 6.30 10.32
CA GLU A 479 -5.43 6.21 11.40
C GLU A 479 -4.82 6.05 12.80
N LYS A 480 -3.72 5.29 12.92
CA LYS A 480 -3.12 4.93 14.22
C LYS A 480 -2.57 6.13 15.00
N SER A 481 -2.09 7.17 14.32
CA SER A 481 -1.53 8.35 14.98
C SER A 481 -2.59 9.33 15.49
N LEU A 482 -3.86 9.16 15.08
CA LEU A 482 -4.96 10.09 15.37
C LEU A 482 -5.84 9.69 16.57
N LYS A 483 -5.69 8.46 17.10
CA LYS A 483 -6.52 7.95 18.22
C LYS A 483 -6.15 8.54 19.59
N ASN A 484 -4.96 9.11 19.73
CA ASN A 484 -4.41 9.60 21.01
C ASN A 484 -4.26 11.13 21.06
N ILE A 485 -5.03 11.86 20.25
CA ILE A 485 -5.04 13.34 20.30
C ILE A 485 -5.94 13.76 21.46
N THR A 486 -5.39 14.51 22.40
CA THR A 486 -6.06 14.94 23.63
C THR A 486 -6.23 16.44 23.66
N GLY A 487 -7.42 16.90 24.03
CA GLY A 487 -7.78 18.33 24.09
C GLY A 487 -8.13 18.93 22.73
N ARG A 488 -8.18 20.26 22.68
CA ARG A 488 -8.46 21.09 21.49
C ARG A 488 -9.79 20.83 20.78
N ILE A 489 -10.85 20.49 21.51
CA ILE A 489 -12.17 20.21 20.91
C ILE A 489 -12.78 21.48 20.31
N GLU A 490 -12.67 22.61 21.02
CA GLU A 490 -13.18 23.90 20.54
C GLU A 490 -12.45 24.33 19.25
N GLU A 491 -11.12 24.23 19.23
CA GLU A 491 -10.34 24.56 18.03
C GLU A 491 -10.64 23.62 16.86
N GLN A 492 -10.91 22.33 17.10
CA GLN A 492 -11.39 21.42 16.05
C GLN A 492 -12.67 21.94 15.40
N GLY A 493 -13.67 22.34 16.21
CA GLY A 493 -14.92 22.90 15.70
C GLY A 493 -14.73 24.18 14.88
N VAL A 494 -13.88 25.09 15.36
CA VAL A 494 -13.56 26.33 14.64
C VAL A 494 -12.86 26.05 13.30
N ILE A 495 -11.90 25.12 13.29
CA ILE A 495 -11.19 24.74 12.06
C ILE A 495 -12.16 24.07 11.08
N ILE A 496 -13.07 23.20 11.55
CA ILE A 496 -14.11 22.60 10.69
C ILE A 496 -14.97 23.68 10.05
N SER A 497 -15.45 24.64 10.84
CA SER A 497 -16.26 25.76 10.34
C SER A 497 -15.52 26.54 9.25
N LYS A 498 -14.23 26.82 9.46
CA LYS A 498 -13.38 27.51 8.47
C LYS A 498 -13.15 26.68 7.21
N ILE A 499 -12.90 25.37 7.35
CA ILE A 499 -12.78 24.46 6.20
C ILE A 499 -14.08 24.45 5.39
N GLN A 500 -15.23 24.45 6.06
CA GLN A 500 -16.51 24.54 5.36
C GLN A 500 -16.74 25.89 4.70
N GLY A 501 -16.23 26.98 5.28
CA GLY A 501 -16.20 28.29 4.62
C GLY A 501 -15.45 28.26 3.29
N ILE A 502 -14.30 27.58 3.21
CA ILE A 502 -13.52 27.46 1.97
C ILE A 502 -14.06 26.41 0.99
N LEU A 503 -15.00 25.53 1.40
CA LEU A 503 -15.74 24.68 0.44
C LEU A 503 -16.53 25.54 -0.54
N ARG A 504 -17.03 26.70 -0.08
CA ARG A 504 -17.93 27.57 -0.84
C ARG A 504 -17.19 28.71 -1.57
N ASN A 505 -15.93 28.97 -1.21
CA ASN A 505 -15.15 30.11 -1.68
C ASN A 505 -13.74 29.68 -2.14
N SER A 506 -13.13 30.32 -3.14
CA SER A 506 -11.75 30.03 -3.60
C SER A 506 -10.65 30.60 -2.69
N LYS A 507 -10.83 30.54 -1.36
CA LYS A 507 -9.84 31.01 -0.35
C LYS A 507 -9.00 29.85 0.19
N VAL A 508 -7.83 30.18 0.72
CA VAL A 508 -6.96 29.25 1.46
C VAL A 508 -7.17 29.44 2.94
N LEU A 509 -7.25 28.35 3.71
CA LEU A 509 -7.18 28.42 5.17
C LEU A 509 -5.74 28.25 5.64
N ASN A 510 -5.15 29.26 6.27
CA ASN A 510 -3.83 29.15 6.90
C ASN A 510 -3.96 28.96 8.42
N ILE A 511 -3.49 27.82 8.93
CA ILE A 511 -3.35 27.55 10.36
C ILE A 511 -1.95 27.98 10.80
N LYS A 512 -1.88 29.13 11.48
CA LYS A 512 -0.62 29.75 11.94
C LYS A 512 -0.36 29.44 13.41
N ALA A 513 0.86 28.99 13.72
CA ALA A 513 1.31 28.75 15.10
C ALA A 513 2.83 28.61 15.20
N SER A 514 3.42 28.68 16.40
CA SER A 514 4.82 28.31 16.60
C SER A 514 5.08 26.82 16.36
N GLY A 515 6.35 26.41 16.19
CA GLY A 515 6.73 25.00 16.03
C GLY A 515 6.27 24.12 17.21
N GLY A 516 5.98 22.84 16.97
CA GLY A 516 5.61 21.88 18.03
C GLY A 516 4.21 22.04 18.66
N THR A 517 3.46 23.09 18.32
CA THR A 517 2.11 23.40 18.85
C THR A 517 0.99 22.42 18.47
N GLY A 518 1.24 21.52 17.51
CA GLY A 518 0.30 20.49 17.08
C GLY A 518 -0.53 20.82 15.84
N LYS A 519 -0.16 21.83 15.04
CA LYS A 519 -0.85 22.20 13.78
C LYS A 519 -1.12 21.01 12.87
N THR A 520 -0.05 20.29 12.52
CA THR A 520 -0.07 19.11 11.63
C THR A 520 -0.98 18.01 12.19
N THR A 521 -0.89 17.75 13.49
CA THR A 521 -1.71 16.74 14.18
C THR A 521 -3.18 17.12 14.17
N LEU A 522 -3.50 18.39 14.43
CA LEU A 522 -4.86 18.91 14.49
C LEU A 522 -5.55 18.89 13.13
N ILE A 523 -4.87 19.38 12.07
CA ILE A 523 -5.46 19.37 10.73
C ILE A 523 -5.66 17.94 10.22
N LYS A 524 -4.70 17.03 10.45
CA LYS A 524 -4.86 15.62 10.09
C LYS A 524 -6.10 14.99 10.74
N LYS A 525 -6.36 15.30 12.02
CA LYS A 525 -7.54 14.82 12.74
C LYS A 525 -8.84 15.38 12.14
N VAL A 526 -8.92 16.70 11.95
CA VAL A 526 -10.12 17.33 11.38
C VAL A 526 -10.41 16.81 9.97
N SER A 527 -9.39 16.70 9.13
CA SER A 527 -9.54 16.20 7.76
C SER A 527 -9.98 14.74 7.71
N TYR A 528 -9.48 13.89 8.62
CA TYR A 528 -9.93 12.51 8.79
C TYR A 528 -11.42 12.44 9.14
N GLU A 529 -11.88 13.26 10.10
CA GLU A 529 -13.28 13.29 10.54
C GLU A 529 -14.23 13.80 9.44
N LEU A 530 -13.81 14.77 8.64
CA LEU A 530 -14.56 15.29 7.49
C LEU A 530 -14.62 14.30 6.32
N TYR A 531 -13.51 13.61 6.02
CA TYR A 531 -13.48 12.58 4.98
C TYR A 531 -14.41 11.41 5.30
N ASN A 532 -14.43 10.96 6.56
CA ASN A 532 -15.32 9.88 7.00
C ASN A 532 -16.80 10.25 6.90
N ARG A 533 -17.12 11.56 6.82
CA ARG A 533 -18.47 12.11 6.62
C ARG A 533 -18.76 12.54 5.18
N GLY A 534 -17.92 12.12 4.23
CA GLY A 534 -18.14 12.35 2.80
C GLY A 534 -18.01 13.81 2.36
N TYR A 535 -17.26 14.65 3.10
CA TYR A 535 -16.96 16.01 2.64
C TYR A 535 -15.90 16.04 1.53
N PHE A 536 -15.05 15.02 1.45
CA PHE A 536 -13.95 14.95 0.47
C PHE A 536 -13.90 13.58 -0.23
N LYS A 537 -14.93 13.28 -1.05
CA LYS A 537 -15.07 11.97 -1.73
C LYS A 537 -13.93 11.65 -2.69
N GLU A 538 -13.36 12.68 -3.31
CA GLU A 538 -12.19 12.59 -4.21
C GLU A 538 -10.86 12.49 -3.45
N GLY A 539 -10.89 12.47 -2.11
CA GLY A 539 -9.73 12.19 -1.25
C GLY A 539 -9.18 13.39 -0.50
N VAL A 540 -8.28 13.09 0.44
CA VAL A 540 -7.52 14.06 1.22
C VAL A 540 -6.02 13.78 1.00
N SER A 541 -5.31 14.78 0.50
CA SER A 541 -3.88 14.72 0.18
C SER A 541 -3.08 15.54 1.20
N PHE A 542 -2.13 14.91 1.89
CA PHE A 542 -1.27 15.58 2.88
C PHE A 542 0.17 15.66 2.36
N LYS A 543 0.70 16.88 2.19
CA LYS A 543 2.05 17.09 1.63
C LYS A 543 2.88 18.02 2.52
N SER A 544 4.11 17.59 2.85
CA SER A 544 5.10 18.44 3.53
C SER A 544 5.81 19.34 2.53
N CYS A 545 5.88 20.64 2.82
CA CYS A 545 6.51 21.64 1.94
C CYS A 545 8.02 21.81 2.17
N GLU A 546 8.64 21.06 3.06
CA GLU A 546 10.01 21.38 3.52
C GLU A 546 11.10 21.11 2.52
N ASN A 547 10.84 20.20 1.59
CA ASN A 547 11.75 19.88 0.51
C ASN A 547 11.57 20.83 -0.69
N VAL A 548 10.68 21.82 -0.60
CA VAL A 548 10.42 22.80 -1.66
C VAL A 548 11.50 23.88 -1.66
N LYS A 549 12.28 23.95 -2.73
CA LYS A 549 13.40 24.88 -2.92
C LYS A 549 13.29 25.72 -4.19
N SER A 550 12.32 25.45 -5.06
CA SER A 550 12.00 26.21 -6.28
C SER A 550 10.48 26.28 -6.53
N TYR A 551 10.04 27.14 -7.46
CA TYR A 551 8.64 27.12 -7.94
C TYR A 551 8.25 25.74 -8.49
N ASP A 552 9.13 25.13 -9.30
CA ASP A 552 8.92 23.81 -9.87
C ASP A 552 8.74 22.75 -8.76
N ASP A 553 9.44 22.89 -7.61
CA ASP A 553 9.25 22.00 -6.45
C ASP A 553 7.85 22.03 -5.90
N PHE A 554 7.29 23.22 -5.83
CA PHE A 554 5.96 23.41 -5.34
C PHE A 554 4.89 22.95 -6.36
N GLU A 555 5.13 23.19 -7.65
CA GLU A 555 4.23 22.76 -8.72
C GLU A 555 4.12 21.22 -8.79
N GLU A 556 5.24 20.50 -8.69
CA GLU A 556 5.23 19.03 -8.62
C GLU A 556 4.47 18.52 -7.40
N LEU A 557 4.68 19.13 -6.24
CA LEU A 557 3.99 18.77 -5.01
C LEU A 557 2.47 18.91 -5.18
N LEU A 558 2.00 19.94 -5.88
CA LEU A 558 0.59 20.07 -6.24
C LEU A 558 0.15 19.07 -7.30
N ILE A 559 0.92 18.84 -8.37
CA ILE A 559 0.60 17.83 -9.41
C ILE A 559 0.32 16.45 -8.79
N GLU A 560 1.15 16.04 -7.81
CA GLU A 560 0.94 14.79 -7.08
C GLU A 560 -0.39 14.76 -6.32
N THR A 561 -0.84 15.89 -5.76
CA THR A 561 -2.12 15.92 -5.02
C THR A 561 -3.34 15.69 -5.90
N PHE A 562 -3.21 15.90 -7.21
CA PHE A 562 -4.23 15.62 -8.22
C PHE A 562 -4.05 14.24 -8.90
N ASN A 563 -3.02 13.45 -8.54
CA ASN A 563 -2.63 12.20 -9.22
C ASN A 563 -2.31 12.38 -10.71
N LEU A 564 -1.65 13.48 -11.07
CA LEU A 564 -1.31 13.83 -12.46
C LEU A 564 0.21 13.77 -12.72
N ARG A 565 0.91 12.81 -12.09
CA ARG A 565 2.37 12.73 -12.18
C ARG A 565 2.86 12.74 -13.63
N ASN A 566 3.98 13.41 -13.87
CA ASN A 566 4.60 13.54 -15.20
C ASN A 566 3.75 14.31 -16.22
N ILE A 567 2.70 15.04 -15.81
CA ILE A 567 1.92 15.87 -16.73
C ILE A 567 2.78 17.01 -17.30
N LEU A 568 2.67 17.24 -18.60
CA LEU A 568 3.39 18.32 -19.29
C LEU A 568 2.77 19.70 -19.03
N SER A 569 1.44 19.79 -19.02
CA SER A 569 0.71 21.06 -18.84
C SER A 569 -0.34 20.94 -17.73
N PHE A 570 0.08 21.08 -16.47
CA PHE A 570 -0.81 20.92 -15.30
C PHE A 570 -2.01 21.87 -15.31
N LYS A 571 -1.78 23.17 -15.51
CA LYS A 571 -2.86 24.19 -15.47
C LYS A 571 -3.87 24.00 -16.61
N GLU A 572 -3.39 23.76 -17.82
CA GLU A 572 -4.25 23.56 -18.99
C GLU A 572 -5.18 22.35 -18.79
N TYR A 573 -4.64 21.26 -18.24
CA TYR A 573 -5.41 20.06 -17.94
C TYR A 573 -6.53 20.31 -16.92
N LEU A 574 -6.24 21.04 -15.84
CA LEU A 574 -7.26 21.37 -14.84
C LEU A 574 -8.38 22.25 -15.41
N VAL A 575 -8.03 23.27 -16.19
CA VAL A 575 -9.02 24.13 -16.87
C VAL A 575 -9.87 23.32 -17.86
N GLU A 576 -9.26 22.45 -18.65
CA GLU A 576 -9.96 21.66 -19.66
C GLU A 576 -10.94 20.65 -19.06
N ASN A 577 -10.59 20.04 -17.92
CA ASN A 577 -11.35 18.93 -17.34
C ASN A 577 -12.24 19.32 -16.14
N TYR A 578 -11.92 20.41 -15.43
CA TYR A 578 -12.56 20.75 -14.14
C TYR A 578 -13.03 22.21 -14.02
N SER A 579 -13.02 23.00 -15.10
CA SER A 579 -13.49 24.40 -15.06
C SER A 579 -14.95 24.58 -14.64
N SER A 580 -15.80 23.57 -14.83
CA SER A 580 -17.22 23.62 -14.48
C SER A 580 -17.54 23.09 -13.08
N ARG A 581 -16.57 22.52 -12.35
CA ARG A 581 -16.78 21.91 -11.04
C ARG A 581 -15.51 21.89 -10.20
N LYS A 582 -15.61 22.40 -8.97
CA LYS A 582 -14.61 22.18 -7.91
C LYS A 582 -14.66 20.72 -7.44
N LEU A 583 -13.50 20.07 -7.34
CA LEU A 583 -13.38 18.70 -6.85
C LEU A 583 -13.67 18.66 -5.34
N ASP A 584 -14.34 17.60 -4.91
CA ASP A 584 -14.56 17.27 -3.49
C ASP A 584 -13.26 16.68 -2.89
N SER A 585 -12.16 17.42 -3.00
CA SER A 585 -10.83 17.05 -2.53
C SER A 585 -10.27 18.11 -1.57
N LEU A 586 -9.44 17.66 -0.63
CA LEU A 586 -8.73 18.53 0.30
C LEU A 586 -7.22 18.34 0.17
N ILE A 587 -6.51 19.44 -0.07
CA ILE A 587 -5.05 19.50 -0.14
C ILE A 587 -4.55 20.19 1.14
N ILE A 588 -3.69 19.50 1.89
CA ILE A 588 -3.06 20.03 3.11
C ILE A 588 -1.57 20.21 2.82
N LEU A 589 -1.11 21.47 2.89
CA LEU A 589 0.28 21.87 2.70
C LEU A 589 0.90 22.18 4.07
N ASP A 590 1.80 21.34 4.54
CA ASP A 590 2.37 21.42 5.88
C ASP A 590 3.72 22.16 5.90
N ASN A 591 3.97 22.96 6.96
CA ASN A 591 5.20 23.74 7.16
C ASN A 591 5.52 24.70 5.99
N PHE A 592 4.51 25.39 5.48
CA PHE A 592 4.63 26.22 4.27
C PHE A 592 5.57 27.42 4.41
N GLU A 593 5.90 27.85 5.64
CA GLU A 593 6.95 28.85 5.85
C GLU A 593 8.29 28.42 5.22
N THR A 594 8.54 27.12 5.06
CA THR A 594 9.76 26.67 4.40
C THR A 594 9.84 27.10 2.93
N VAL A 595 8.69 27.27 2.27
CA VAL A 595 8.58 27.76 0.89
C VAL A 595 8.90 29.25 0.82
N SER A 596 8.26 30.06 1.68
CA SER A 596 8.50 31.52 1.74
C SER A 596 9.97 31.85 2.01
N ASN A 597 10.64 31.02 2.81
CA ASN A 597 12.01 31.26 3.21
C ASN A 597 13.07 30.73 2.23
N SER A 598 12.71 29.75 1.40
CA SER A 598 13.66 29.13 0.45
C SER A 598 13.63 29.81 -0.92
N LEU A 599 12.53 30.47 -1.28
CA LEU A 599 12.32 31.08 -2.59
C LEU A 599 12.66 32.57 -2.61
N ILE A 600 13.08 33.06 -3.77
CA ILE A 600 13.13 34.49 -4.05
C ILE A 600 11.72 35.04 -4.28
N ASP A 601 11.49 36.34 -4.03
CA ASP A 601 10.16 36.98 -4.06
C ASP A 601 9.38 36.72 -5.38
N ILE A 602 10.09 36.69 -6.51
CA ILE A 602 9.50 36.43 -7.83
C ILE A 602 8.96 34.99 -7.91
N GLU A 603 9.71 34.00 -7.44
CA GLU A 603 9.28 32.60 -7.43
C GLU A 603 8.18 32.36 -6.40
N PHE A 604 8.31 32.95 -5.22
CA PHE A 604 7.27 32.89 -4.19
C PHE A 604 5.95 33.49 -4.69
N SER A 605 5.99 34.60 -5.42
CA SER A 605 4.80 35.19 -6.05
C SER A 605 4.14 34.24 -7.05
N LYS A 606 4.94 33.48 -7.83
CA LYS A 606 4.40 32.44 -8.72
C LYS A 606 3.76 31.29 -7.94
N VAL A 607 4.35 30.88 -6.81
CA VAL A 607 3.77 29.88 -5.91
C VAL A 607 2.41 30.33 -5.40
N ILE A 608 2.29 31.57 -4.90
CA ILE A 608 0.99 32.11 -4.45
C ILE A 608 -0.04 32.14 -5.57
N ALA A 609 0.37 32.54 -6.78
CA ALA A 609 -0.50 32.50 -7.95
C ALA A 609 -0.97 31.08 -8.30
N LEU A 610 -0.09 30.08 -8.16
CA LEU A 610 -0.43 28.68 -8.39
C LEU A 610 -1.39 28.12 -7.32
N ILE A 611 -1.21 28.50 -6.04
CA ILE A 611 -2.15 28.09 -4.98
C ILE A 611 -3.52 28.71 -5.24
N LYS A 612 -3.56 29.99 -5.61
CA LYS A 612 -4.81 30.67 -5.99
C LYS A 612 -5.49 30.02 -7.19
N PHE A 613 -4.71 29.55 -8.16
CA PHE A 613 -5.24 28.77 -9.26
C PHE A 613 -5.79 27.41 -8.79
N ALA A 614 -5.08 26.71 -7.89
CA ALA A 614 -5.50 25.42 -7.37
C ALA A 614 -6.78 25.50 -6.52
N THR A 615 -7.03 26.63 -5.83
CA THR A 615 -8.23 26.80 -4.98
C THR A 615 -9.54 26.88 -5.77
N ASP A 616 -9.48 27.14 -7.07
CA ASP A 616 -10.64 27.07 -7.98
C ASP A 616 -11.05 25.61 -8.27
N PHE A 617 -10.12 24.65 -8.15
CA PHE A 617 -10.34 23.24 -8.47
C PHE A 617 -10.38 22.33 -7.25
N ALA A 618 -9.74 22.70 -6.14
CA ALA A 618 -9.66 21.90 -4.92
C ALA A 618 -9.69 22.78 -3.66
N ASN A 619 -9.93 22.18 -2.50
CA ASN A 619 -9.87 22.92 -1.22
C ASN A 619 -8.45 22.86 -0.68
N VAL A 620 -7.90 24.01 -0.28
CA VAL A 620 -6.49 24.08 0.16
C VAL A 620 -6.41 24.61 1.58
N VAL A 621 -5.74 23.84 2.45
CA VAL A 621 -5.37 24.23 3.81
C VAL A 621 -3.86 24.26 3.91
N ILE A 622 -3.33 25.29 4.56
CA ILE A 622 -1.90 25.45 4.81
C ILE A 622 -1.67 25.45 6.31
N THR A 623 -0.59 24.80 6.76
CA THR A 623 -0.03 25.05 8.10
C THR A 623 1.24 25.86 7.97
N SER A 624 1.39 26.86 8.84
CA SER A 624 2.58 27.71 8.81
C SER A 624 2.95 28.31 10.16
N ARG A 625 4.08 29.04 10.22
CA ARG A 625 4.47 29.86 11.39
C ARG A 625 4.13 31.34 11.23
N GLU A 626 3.81 31.77 10.03
CA GLU A 626 3.65 33.18 9.67
C GLU A 626 2.45 33.38 8.74
N LYS A 627 2.10 34.64 8.51
CA LYS A 627 1.10 34.97 7.48
C LYS A 627 1.77 34.79 6.12
N ILE A 628 1.05 34.26 5.13
CA ILE A 628 1.65 33.83 3.86
C ILE A 628 1.55 34.94 2.81
N SER A 629 0.47 35.71 2.82
CA SER A 629 0.22 36.77 1.85
C SER A 629 -0.49 37.96 2.46
N ASP A 630 -0.19 39.16 1.99
CA ASP A 630 -0.91 40.37 2.38
C ASP A 630 -2.18 40.63 1.57
N LEU A 631 -2.55 39.71 0.67
CA LEU A 631 -3.81 39.77 -0.07
C LEU A 631 -4.99 39.45 0.86
N GLU A 632 -5.70 40.50 1.32
CA GLU A 632 -6.78 40.44 2.32
C GLU A 632 -7.94 39.50 1.96
N ASP A 633 -8.09 39.12 0.68
CA ASP A 633 -9.17 38.24 0.21
C ASP A 633 -8.75 36.82 -0.19
N PHE A 634 -7.48 36.47 -0.06
CA PHE A 634 -6.97 35.15 -0.44
C PHE A 634 -6.79 34.19 0.74
N GLU A 635 -6.31 34.72 1.88
CA GLU A 635 -5.92 33.93 3.06
C GLU A 635 -6.91 34.13 4.22
N ASP A 636 -7.61 33.07 4.61
CA ASP A 636 -8.31 33.01 5.91
C ASP A 636 -7.32 32.51 6.97
N LEU A 637 -6.89 33.41 7.86
CA LEU A 637 -5.88 33.13 8.88
C LEU A 637 -6.53 32.67 10.19
N TYR A 638 -6.16 31.48 10.66
CA TYR A 638 -6.48 30.99 12.01
C TYR A 638 -5.21 30.85 12.84
N SER A 639 -5.09 31.65 13.91
CA SER A 639 -3.95 31.59 14.83
C SER A 639 -4.21 30.57 15.94
N LEU A 640 -3.47 29.46 15.91
CA LEU A 640 -3.58 28.40 16.92
C LEU A 640 -2.75 28.76 18.16
N ALA A 641 -3.40 28.79 19.31
CA ALA A 641 -2.77 29.03 20.60
C ALA A 641 -1.96 27.79 21.08
N PRO A 642 -0.97 27.97 21.98
CA PRO A 642 -0.44 26.88 22.80
C PRO A 642 -1.57 26.14 23.53
N LEU A 643 -1.29 24.94 24.05
CA LEU A 643 -2.30 24.24 24.85
C LEU A 643 -2.69 25.11 26.06
N SER A 644 -3.96 25.03 26.45
CA SER A 644 -4.35 25.49 27.78
C SER A 644 -3.54 24.71 28.82
N THR A 645 -3.28 25.31 29.98
CA THR A 645 -2.54 24.62 31.04
C THR A 645 -3.26 23.32 31.47
N ASP A 646 -4.60 23.25 31.35
CA ASP A 646 -5.38 22.04 31.64
C ASP A 646 -5.20 20.95 30.57
N ASP A 647 -5.19 21.30 29.29
CA ASP A 647 -4.89 20.35 28.21
C ASP A 647 -3.43 19.90 28.26
N ALA A 648 -2.50 20.82 28.58
CA ALA A 648 -1.09 20.53 28.76
C ALA A 648 -0.85 19.59 29.96
N LEU A 649 -1.55 19.81 31.07
CA LEU A 649 -1.54 18.92 32.22
C LEU A 649 -2.09 17.54 31.85
N THR A 650 -3.22 17.49 31.14
CA THR A 650 -3.81 16.23 30.66
C THR A 650 -2.83 15.46 29.77
N LEU A 651 -2.18 16.14 28.83
CA LEU A 651 -1.14 15.56 27.97
C LEU A 651 0.06 15.06 28.77
N PHE A 652 0.51 15.85 29.74
CA PHE A 652 1.61 15.47 30.63
C PHE A 652 1.25 14.22 31.44
N GLU A 653 0.06 14.16 32.05
CA GLU A 653 -0.39 13.03 32.86
C GLU A 653 -0.63 11.76 32.06
N LEU A 654 -0.99 11.86 30.77
CA LEU A 654 -1.10 10.71 29.89
C LEU A 654 0.23 9.99 29.68
N ASP A 655 1.32 10.76 29.54
CA ASP A 655 2.65 10.20 29.26
C ASP A 655 3.48 9.97 30.54
N TYR A 656 3.36 10.85 31.54
CA TYR A 656 4.12 10.82 32.80
C TYR A 656 3.33 10.21 33.97
N GLY A 657 2.01 10.08 33.86
CA GLY A 657 1.08 9.60 34.89
C GLY A 657 0.62 10.68 35.89
N GLN A 658 -0.53 10.43 36.55
CA GLN A 658 -1.20 11.41 37.42
C GLN A 658 -0.35 11.89 38.60
N VAL A 659 -0.40 13.20 38.86
CA VAL A 659 0.22 13.86 40.01
C VAL A 659 -0.87 14.13 41.05
N LYS A 660 -0.70 13.63 42.28
CA LYS A 660 -1.78 13.66 43.30
C LYS A 660 -1.69 14.80 44.31
N HIS A 661 -0.50 15.36 44.54
CA HIS A 661 -0.27 16.38 45.55
C HIS A 661 -0.46 17.79 44.97
N GLU A 662 -1.29 18.64 45.59
CA GLU A 662 -1.58 20.01 45.11
C GLU A 662 -0.32 20.86 44.91
N ASP A 663 0.64 20.80 45.84
CA ASP A 663 1.90 21.56 45.72
C ASP A 663 2.73 21.12 44.52
N GLU A 664 2.75 19.81 44.20
CA GLU A 664 3.44 19.29 43.02
C GLU A 664 2.69 19.61 41.73
N ILE A 665 1.36 19.64 41.75
CA ILE A 665 0.53 20.09 40.61
C ILE A 665 0.82 21.56 40.33
N ARG A 666 0.96 22.41 41.36
CA ARG A 666 1.28 23.83 41.19
C ARG A 666 2.65 24.01 40.52
N ILE A 667 3.67 23.29 40.98
CA ILE A 667 5.03 23.34 40.40
C ILE A 667 5.01 22.81 38.96
N LEU A 668 4.28 21.72 38.70
CA LEU A 668 4.10 21.18 37.36
C LEU A 668 3.47 22.23 36.42
N ARG A 669 2.38 22.87 36.85
CA ARG A 669 1.66 23.87 36.04
C ARG A 669 2.51 25.12 35.78
N GLN A 670 3.06 25.73 36.83
CA GLN A 670 3.73 27.03 36.74
C GLN A 670 5.18 26.90 36.23
N ASP A 671 6.00 26.10 36.93
CA ASP A 671 7.44 26.07 36.68
C ASP A 671 7.80 25.19 35.47
N ILE A 672 7.08 24.08 35.24
CA ILE A 672 7.41 23.16 34.15
C ILE A 672 6.60 23.47 32.90
N LEU A 673 5.27 23.39 32.96
CA LEU A 673 4.44 23.50 31.78
C LEU A 673 4.43 24.93 31.22
N GLU A 674 4.18 25.94 32.04
CA GLU A 674 4.13 27.34 31.61
C GLU A 674 5.53 27.94 31.37
N GLU A 675 6.43 27.88 32.36
CA GLU A 675 7.75 28.55 32.28
C GLU A 675 8.76 27.81 31.38
N LEU A 676 8.99 26.51 31.60
CA LEU A 676 10.05 25.77 30.88
C LEU A 676 9.64 25.22 29.51
N LEU A 677 8.42 24.67 29.41
CA LEU A 677 7.93 23.98 28.23
C LEU A 677 6.97 24.83 27.39
N ASN A 678 6.54 25.99 27.89
CA ASN A 678 5.67 26.95 27.22
C ASN A 678 4.37 26.33 26.66
N ASN A 679 3.78 25.40 27.42
CA ASN A 679 2.62 24.58 27.06
C ASN A 679 2.72 23.95 25.65
N ASN A 680 3.95 23.66 25.19
CA ASN A 680 4.21 23.13 23.86
C ASN A 680 4.05 21.60 23.86
N PRO A 681 3.09 21.03 23.11
CA PRO A 681 2.85 19.59 23.07
C PRO A 681 4.09 18.75 22.74
N LEU A 682 4.93 19.21 21.80
CA LEU A 682 6.13 18.48 21.41
C LEU A 682 7.19 18.52 22.52
N ALA A 683 7.41 19.68 23.13
CA ALA A 683 8.34 19.82 24.25
C ALA A 683 7.90 18.95 25.44
N ILE A 684 6.60 18.98 25.77
CA ILE A 684 6.00 18.13 26.80
C ILE A 684 6.28 16.65 26.50
N LYS A 685 5.96 16.16 25.29
CA LYS A 685 6.21 14.76 24.90
C LYS A 685 7.68 14.38 24.95
N LEU A 686 8.58 15.25 24.47
CA LEU A 686 10.03 14.99 24.48
C LEU A 686 10.58 14.87 25.91
N VAL A 687 10.07 15.70 26.84
CA VAL A 687 10.50 15.69 28.24
C VAL A 687 9.87 14.55 29.04
N THR A 688 8.57 14.29 28.88
CA THR A 688 7.89 13.22 29.64
C THR A 688 8.36 11.83 29.23
N LYS A 689 8.72 11.64 27.96
CA LYS A 689 9.08 10.31 27.41
C LYS A 689 10.57 9.97 27.45
N SER A 690 11.46 10.92 27.76
CA SER A 690 12.92 10.73 27.70
C SER A 690 13.53 9.83 28.81
N ARG A 691 12.77 9.42 29.85
CA ARG A 691 13.17 8.64 31.07
C ARG A 691 14.10 9.42 32.02
N THR A 692 14.18 9.21 33.35
CA THR A 692 13.52 8.37 34.37
C THR A 692 12.43 9.13 35.13
N ARG A 693 11.39 8.44 35.61
CA ARG A 693 10.30 9.05 36.39
C ARG A 693 10.82 9.43 37.78
N TYR A 694 10.80 10.71 38.10
CA TYR A 694 11.18 11.21 39.42
C TYR A 694 10.06 10.98 40.43
N LYS A 695 10.43 10.80 41.70
CA LYS A 695 9.45 10.66 42.78
C LYS A 695 8.70 11.96 43.02
N HIS A 696 9.40 13.08 42.88
CA HIS A 696 8.87 14.43 43.05
C HIS A 696 9.01 15.24 41.77
N ILE A 697 8.01 16.05 41.47
CA ILE A 697 8.01 16.95 40.30
C ILE A 697 9.12 18.00 40.39
N THR A 698 9.51 18.38 41.60
CA THR A 698 10.63 19.31 41.85
C THR A 698 11.95 18.82 41.29
N GLU A 699 12.25 17.53 41.45
CA GLU A 699 13.49 16.92 40.92
C GLU A 699 13.52 16.99 39.39
N LEU A 700 12.37 16.76 38.74
CA LEU A 700 12.24 16.91 37.28
C LEU A 700 12.49 18.35 36.83
N ARG A 701 11.89 19.33 37.52
CA ARG A 701 12.08 20.76 37.22
C ARG A 701 13.55 21.15 37.28
N ASP A 702 14.24 20.76 38.36
CA ASP A 702 15.62 21.19 38.60
C ASP A 702 16.57 20.61 37.55
N GLN A 703 16.37 19.35 37.15
CA GLN A 703 17.12 18.69 36.08
C GLN A 703 16.91 19.34 34.70
N ILE A 704 15.67 19.72 34.37
CA ILE A 704 15.39 20.45 33.12
C ILE A 704 16.09 21.81 33.12
N LYS A 705 16.02 22.55 34.25
CA LYS A 705 16.65 23.87 34.39
C LYS A 705 18.18 23.80 34.20
N GLU A 706 18.83 22.81 34.80
CA GLU A 706 20.28 22.61 34.69
C GLU A 706 20.73 22.36 33.24
N HIS A 707 20.11 21.39 32.55
CA HIS A 707 20.45 21.08 31.16
C HIS A 707 20.11 22.23 30.18
N PHE A 708 19.00 22.93 30.40
CA PHE A 708 18.65 24.08 29.57
C PHE A 708 19.68 25.19 29.72
N PHE A 709 20.28 25.36 30.90
CA PHE A 709 21.36 26.31 31.14
C PHE A 709 22.66 25.91 30.44
N GLU A 710 23.09 24.65 30.55
CA GLU A 710 24.31 24.14 29.90
C GLU A 710 24.29 24.30 28.38
N SER A 711 23.12 24.11 27.77
CA SER A 711 22.95 24.21 26.32
C SER A 711 23.20 25.63 25.76
N ILE A 712 23.14 26.70 26.57
CA ILE A 712 23.24 28.09 26.08
C ILE A 712 24.61 28.42 25.47
N ASN A 713 25.64 27.63 25.76
CA ASN A 713 27.04 27.88 25.35
C ASN A 713 27.45 27.28 23.99
N GLU A 714 26.62 26.49 23.32
CA GLU A 714 26.91 25.95 21.98
C GLU A 714 26.36 26.88 20.87
N ASP A 715 27.16 27.14 19.82
CA ASP A 715 26.76 28.01 18.70
C ASP A 715 25.78 27.30 17.75
N PHE A 716 24.48 27.48 18.02
CA PHE A 716 23.39 26.83 17.27
C PHE A 716 22.89 27.61 16.05
N SER A 717 23.51 28.75 15.73
CA SER A 717 23.18 29.55 14.54
C SER A 717 23.23 28.72 13.24
N SER A 718 24.05 27.66 13.23
CA SER A 718 24.23 26.74 12.10
C SER A 718 23.12 25.70 11.91
N VAL A 719 22.29 25.40 12.92
CA VAL A 719 21.14 24.47 12.81
C VAL A 719 19.89 25.20 12.31
N PHE A 720 19.79 26.51 12.59
CA PHE A 720 18.69 27.40 12.26
C PHE A 720 19.09 28.41 11.16
N LYS A 721 19.40 27.89 9.97
CA LYS A 721 19.88 28.72 8.84
C LYS A 721 18.77 29.50 8.11
N ASN A 722 17.49 29.22 8.38
CA ASN A 722 16.38 29.82 7.63
C ASN A 722 15.88 31.10 8.32
N LYS A 723 15.52 32.12 7.52
CA LYS A 723 14.91 33.37 8.02
C LYS A 723 13.63 33.14 8.86
N ALA A 724 12.93 32.02 8.72
CA ALA A 724 11.75 31.65 9.53
C ALA A 724 12.07 31.33 11.01
N ASP A 725 13.33 31.09 11.36
CA ASP A 725 13.73 30.73 12.72
C ASP A 725 13.95 31.97 13.63
N LEU A 726 13.62 33.17 13.13
CA LEU A 726 13.81 34.47 13.79
C LEU A 726 13.03 34.66 15.11
N ASN A 727 12.04 33.81 15.43
CA ASN A 727 11.44 33.77 16.78
C ASN A 727 12.32 32.91 17.71
N ILE A 728 13.44 33.50 18.09
CA ILE A 728 14.54 32.86 18.84
C ILE A 728 14.06 32.26 20.16
N GLU A 729 13.16 32.92 20.91
CA GLU A 729 12.76 32.44 22.25
C GLU A 729 11.89 31.16 22.24
N ARG A 730 10.97 31.00 21.27
CA ARG A 730 10.10 29.80 21.18
C ARG A 730 10.80 28.61 20.51
N THR A 731 11.78 28.89 19.65
CA THR A 731 12.59 27.85 18.98
C THR A 731 13.68 27.33 19.91
N LYS A 732 14.13 28.17 20.85
CA LYS A 732 15.07 27.81 21.92
C LYS A 732 14.53 26.73 22.83
N SER A 733 13.28 26.83 23.33
CA SER A 733 12.71 25.79 24.21
C SER A 733 12.55 24.44 23.51
N ILE A 734 12.16 24.42 22.22
CA ILE A 734 12.08 23.19 21.42
C ILE A 734 13.46 22.60 21.21
N TYR A 735 14.45 23.41 20.82
CA TYR A 735 15.82 22.95 20.66
C TYR A 735 16.40 22.41 21.96
N GLN A 736 16.22 23.13 23.06
CA GLN A 736 16.64 22.72 24.39
C GLN A 736 15.96 21.40 24.80
N SER A 737 14.68 21.22 24.47
CA SER A 737 13.96 19.96 24.68
C SER A 737 14.49 18.83 23.81
N ILE A 738 14.84 19.10 22.55
CA ILE A 738 15.48 18.12 21.65
C ILE A 738 16.87 17.74 22.18
N ASN A 739 17.67 18.72 22.59
CA ASN A 739 19.00 18.51 23.11
C ASN A 739 18.97 17.77 24.45
N TYR A 740 18.03 18.09 25.35
CA TYR A 740 17.76 17.34 26.58
C TYR A 740 17.34 15.89 26.27
N SER A 741 16.40 15.69 25.34
CA SER A 741 16.00 14.34 24.92
C SER A 741 17.16 13.57 24.27
N TYR A 742 18.02 14.26 23.51
CA TYR A 742 19.22 13.67 22.91
C TYR A 742 20.30 13.38 23.97
N SER A 743 20.51 14.25 24.96
CA SER A 743 21.55 14.08 26.00
C SER A 743 21.27 12.84 26.86
N THR A 744 19.99 12.57 27.15
CA THR A 744 19.50 11.40 27.89
C THR A 744 19.52 10.10 27.07
N LEU A 745 19.86 10.15 25.78
CA LEU A 745 20.04 8.94 24.97
C LEU A 745 21.33 8.20 25.32
N THR A 746 21.24 6.88 25.32
CA THR A 746 22.40 6.00 25.33
C THR A 746 23.26 6.21 24.07
N VAL A 747 24.53 5.83 24.12
CA VAL A 747 25.45 5.94 22.98
C VAL A 747 24.89 5.27 21.71
N ARG A 748 24.22 4.12 21.84
CA ARG A 748 23.61 3.40 20.72
C ARG A 748 22.36 4.09 20.17
N GLU A 749 21.54 4.65 21.03
CA GLU A 749 20.38 5.47 20.61
C GLU A 749 20.83 6.72 19.86
N LYS A 750 21.91 7.39 20.31
CA LYS A 750 22.50 8.55 19.59
C LYS A 750 22.95 8.17 18.18
N ILE A 751 23.69 7.07 18.04
CA ILE A 751 24.11 6.56 16.73
C ILE A 751 22.88 6.26 15.86
N ALA A 752 21.89 5.56 16.39
CA ALA A 752 20.69 5.22 15.63
C ALA A 752 19.93 6.46 15.14
N PHE A 753 19.78 7.47 16.02
CA PHE A 753 19.13 8.73 15.71
C PHE A 753 19.86 9.50 14.61
N GLU A 754 21.19 9.57 14.67
CA GLU A 754 22.02 10.24 13.65
C GLU A 754 21.98 9.51 12.30
N LEU A 755 22.06 8.18 12.28
CA LEU A 755 22.03 7.39 11.04
C LEU A 755 20.70 7.47 10.28
N LEU A 756 19.59 7.71 10.98
CA LEU A 756 18.29 7.95 10.33
C LEU A 756 18.32 9.19 9.42
N SER A 757 19.27 10.11 9.58
CA SER A 757 19.41 11.26 8.68
C SER A 757 19.88 10.90 7.27
N LEU A 758 20.50 9.71 7.09
CA LEU A 758 20.90 9.22 5.77
C LEU A 758 19.71 8.74 4.92
N PHE A 759 18.53 8.59 5.54
CA PHE A 759 17.30 8.12 4.90
C PHE A 759 16.18 9.18 4.99
N PRO A 760 16.22 10.23 4.13
CA PRO A 760 15.19 11.26 4.09
C PRO A 760 13.73 10.79 3.96
N ASP A 761 13.46 9.71 3.24
CA ASP A 761 12.12 9.11 3.12
C ASP A 761 11.77 8.18 4.29
N GLY A 762 12.70 8.03 5.23
CA GLY A 762 12.61 7.06 6.30
C GLY A 762 13.03 5.66 5.87
N ILE A 763 12.98 4.74 6.83
CA ILE A 763 13.41 3.35 6.67
C ILE A 763 12.71 2.47 7.70
N SER A 764 12.29 1.26 7.30
CA SER A 764 11.63 0.35 8.25
C SER A 764 12.62 -0.17 9.30
N LEU A 765 12.09 -0.56 10.47
CA LEU A 765 12.87 -1.13 11.57
C LEU A 765 13.77 -2.30 11.11
N SER A 766 13.19 -3.21 10.34
CA SER A 766 13.88 -4.41 9.84
C SER A 766 14.99 -4.04 8.85
N ASN A 767 14.75 -3.08 7.96
CA ASN A 767 15.71 -2.64 6.96
C ASN A 767 16.86 -1.84 7.58
N PHE A 768 16.56 -0.95 8.55
CA PHE A 768 17.57 -0.19 9.27
C PHE A 768 18.57 -1.12 9.96
N LYS A 769 18.05 -2.15 10.63
CA LYS A 769 18.87 -3.14 11.33
C LYS A 769 19.83 -3.85 10.36
N LYS A 770 19.30 -4.35 9.25
CA LYS A 770 20.06 -5.06 8.22
C LYS A 770 21.11 -4.16 7.55
N CYS A 771 20.80 -2.88 7.37
CA CYS A 771 21.73 -1.89 6.82
C CYS A 771 23.00 -1.77 7.67
N PHE A 772 22.87 -1.76 9.00
CA PHE A 772 24.01 -1.51 9.91
C PHE A 772 24.50 -2.72 10.73
N GLU A 773 23.91 -3.90 10.52
CA GLU A 773 24.16 -5.16 11.26
C GLU A 773 25.59 -5.71 11.12
N LYS A 774 26.24 -5.49 9.96
CA LYS A 774 27.56 -6.08 9.63
C LYS A 774 28.74 -5.15 9.88
N SER A 775 28.49 -3.95 10.41
CA SER A 775 29.56 -3.03 10.76
C SER A 775 30.39 -3.65 11.91
N THR A 776 31.58 -4.15 11.60
CA THR A 776 32.60 -4.78 12.50
C THR A 776 33.10 -3.93 13.68
N SER A 777 32.33 -2.94 14.14
CA SER A 777 32.68 -2.00 15.19
C SER A 777 31.58 -1.99 16.26
N SER A 778 31.68 -2.87 17.26
CA SER A 778 31.17 -2.76 18.64
C SER A 778 29.74 -2.23 18.96
N ASN A 779 28.92 -1.85 17.99
CA ASN A 779 27.70 -1.06 18.16
C ASN A 779 26.54 -1.63 17.35
N ASN A 780 26.17 -2.89 17.59
CA ASN A 780 24.92 -3.45 17.06
C ASN A 780 23.73 -2.67 17.65
N ILE A 781 23.01 -1.94 16.79
CA ILE A 781 21.75 -1.29 17.12
C ILE A 781 20.65 -2.35 17.06
N SER A 782 19.90 -2.54 18.15
CA SER A 782 18.82 -3.52 18.24
C SER A 782 17.44 -2.87 18.10
N ASP A 783 16.39 -3.69 17.96
CA ASP A 783 14.99 -3.27 18.02
C ASP A 783 14.68 -2.39 19.24
N LYS A 784 15.40 -2.62 20.35
CA LYS A 784 15.21 -1.89 21.59
C LYS A 784 15.54 -0.41 21.43
N GLU A 785 16.64 -0.06 20.77
CA GLU A 785 17.06 1.33 20.59
C GLU A 785 16.10 2.10 19.67
N LEU A 786 15.69 1.52 18.54
CA LEU A 786 14.75 2.18 17.61
C LEU A 786 13.33 2.30 18.19
N ARG A 787 12.85 1.26 18.89
CA ARG A 787 11.58 1.36 19.64
C ARG A 787 11.67 2.41 20.73
N SER A 788 12.80 2.48 21.43
CA SER A 788 13.05 3.52 22.44
C SER A 788 13.03 4.92 21.84
N LEU A 789 13.66 5.15 20.68
CA LEU A 789 13.61 6.46 20.00
C LEU A 789 12.17 6.86 19.62
N ARG A 790 11.37 5.90 19.13
CA ARG A 790 9.94 6.12 18.85
C ARG A 790 9.16 6.41 20.12
N ASP A 791 9.37 5.61 21.17
CA ASP A 791 8.70 5.78 22.46
C ASP A 791 9.09 7.12 23.11
N LYS A 792 10.31 7.63 22.86
CA LYS A 792 10.82 8.96 23.24
C LYS A 792 10.33 10.11 22.34
N SER A 793 9.50 9.83 21.33
CA SER A 793 8.97 10.81 20.36
C SER A 793 10.05 11.56 19.55
N LEU A 794 11.22 10.93 19.35
CA LEU A 794 12.29 11.45 18.48
C LEU A 794 12.19 10.94 17.04
N VAL A 795 11.34 9.94 16.80
CA VAL A 795 11.13 9.31 15.49
C VAL A 795 9.63 9.06 15.32
N GLU A 796 9.12 9.31 14.12
CA GLU A 796 7.73 9.02 13.76
C GLU A 796 7.64 7.71 12.98
N ASP A 797 6.56 6.96 13.21
CA ASP A 797 6.26 5.69 12.54
C ASP A 797 5.11 5.94 11.55
N TYR A 798 5.46 6.01 10.27
CA TYR A 798 4.52 6.13 9.16
C TYR A 798 4.33 4.76 8.54
N ASN A 799 3.28 4.04 8.97
CA ASN A 799 2.93 2.72 8.45
C ASN A 799 4.09 1.70 8.45
N GLY A 800 4.95 1.73 9.47
CA GLY A 800 6.10 0.84 9.60
C GLY A 800 7.43 1.42 9.10
N THR A 801 7.41 2.63 8.53
CA THR A 801 8.60 3.38 8.11
C THR A 801 8.96 4.41 9.18
N LEU A 802 10.17 4.28 9.74
CA LEU A 802 10.70 5.22 10.72
C LEU A 802 11.26 6.45 10.01
N GLN A 803 10.76 7.63 10.36
CA GLN A 803 11.21 8.89 9.76
C GLN A 803 11.48 9.94 10.83
N LEU A 804 12.52 10.75 10.61
CA LEU A 804 12.80 11.90 11.46
C LEU A 804 11.91 13.07 11.04
N GLN A 805 11.26 13.69 12.04
CA GLN A 805 10.70 15.02 11.87
C GLN A 805 11.79 15.98 11.42
N PRO A 806 11.44 17.10 10.79
CA PRO A 806 12.38 17.81 9.94
C PRO A 806 13.38 18.64 10.74
N ILE A 807 12.92 19.22 11.84
CA ILE A 807 13.79 19.84 12.84
C ILE A 807 14.70 18.82 13.54
N LEU A 808 14.19 17.60 13.81
CA LEU A 808 14.98 16.51 14.36
C LEU A 808 16.02 15.99 13.36
N ARG A 809 15.68 15.97 12.06
CA ARG A 809 16.58 15.59 10.96
C ARG A 809 17.74 16.56 10.83
N ARG A 810 17.49 17.86 10.81
CA ARG A 810 18.56 18.88 10.77
C ARG A 810 19.48 18.75 11.99
N PHE A 811 18.91 18.52 13.17
CA PHE A 811 19.70 18.25 14.37
C PHE A 811 20.53 16.95 14.21
N ALA A 812 19.93 15.87 13.71
CA ALA A 812 20.61 14.60 13.46
C ALA A 812 21.74 14.72 12.42
N GLU A 813 21.52 15.45 11.31
CA GLU A 813 22.54 15.73 10.28
C GLU A 813 23.71 16.54 10.86
N PHE A 814 23.41 17.55 11.67
CA PHE A 814 24.43 18.33 12.37
C PHE A 814 25.27 17.46 13.31
N GLN A 815 24.64 16.58 14.10
CA GLN A 815 25.37 15.65 14.96
C GLN A 815 26.17 14.61 14.15
N PHE A 816 25.60 14.06 13.07
CA PHE A 816 26.28 13.13 12.18
C PHE A 816 27.53 13.76 11.53
N SER A 817 27.46 15.05 11.17
CA SER A 817 28.59 15.79 10.59
C SER A 817 29.80 15.94 11.52
N LYS A 818 29.58 15.89 12.84
CA LYS A 818 30.64 15.97 13.86
C LYS A 818 31.37 14.65 14.08
N ARG A 819 30.94 13.53 13.46
CA ARG A 819 31.56 12.22 13.66
C ARG A 819 32.95 12.13 13.01
N PRO A 820 33.84 11.28 13.54
CA PRO A 820 35.13 10.98 12.91
C PRO A 820 34.97 10.45 11.48
N ILE A 821 35.84 10.90 10.57
CA ILE A 821 35.74 10.62 9.13
C ILE A 821 35.68 9.11 8.82
N ASP A 822 36.49 8.28 9.48
CA ASP A 822 36.54 6.84 9.23
C ASP A 822 35.21 6.15 9.57
N THR A 823 34.54 6.61 10.63
CA THR A 823 33.21 6.09 11.01
C THR A 823 32.14 6.55 10.02
N LYS A 824 32.23 7.80 9.56
CA LYS A 824 31.30 8.36 8.56
C LYS A 824 31.37 7.56 7.26
N ARG A 825 32.58 7.33 6.74
CA ARG A 825 32.81 6.55 5.51
C ARG A 825 32.17 5.16 5.56
N LYS A 826 32.28 4.49 6.71
CA LYS A 826 31.67 3.17 6.93
C LYS A 826 30.15 3.22 6.85
N TYR A 827 29.53 4.16 7.55
CA TYR A 827 28.07 4.30 7.55
C TYR A 827 27.52 4.75 6.19
N CYS A 828 28.24 5.61 5.48
CA CYS A 828 27.91 6.00 4.11
C CYS A 828 27.97 4.80 3.15
N LEU A 829 28.97 3.91 3.30
CA LEU A 829 29.05 2.68 2.52
C LEU A 829 27.87 1.74 2.81
N ASP A 830 27.52 1.54 4.08
CA ASP A 830 26.38 0.70 4.49
C ASP A 830 25.06 1.24 3.90
N ALA A 831 24.83 2.55 4.01
CA ALA A 831 23.66 3.22 3.43
C ALA A 831 23.64 3.14 1.89
N TYR A 832 24.79 3.27 1.24
CA TYR A 832 24.92 3.09 -0.21
C TYR A 832 24.50 1.68 -0.64
N VAL A 833 25.05 0.64 0.02
CA VAL A 833 24.73 -0.76 -0.30
C VAL A 833 23.24 -1.04 -0.16
N PHE A 834 22.60 -0.48 0.86
CA PHE A 834 21.15 -0.58 1.01
C PHE A 834 20.40 0.09 -0.15
N ASN A 835 20.78 1.31 -0.55
CA ASN A 835 20.14 2.00 -1.66
C ASN A 835 20.38 1.30 -3.01
N CYS A 836 21.53 0.66 -3.23
CA CYS A 836 21.74 -0.23 -4.38
C CYS A 836 20.75 -1.39 -4.36
N HIS A 837 20.52 -2.02 -3.21
CA HIS A 837 19.56 -3.10 -3.10
C HIS A 837 18.12 -2.65 -3.39
N ILE A 838 17.74 -1.44 -2.97
CA ILE A 838 16.44 -0.84 -3.33
C ILE A 838 16.36 -0.63 -4.85
N LEU A 839 17.42 -0.13 -5.47
CA LEU A 839 17.45 0.08 -6.91
C LEU A 839 17.38 -1.25 -7.68
N ASP A 840 18.11 -2.28 -7.24
CA ASP A 840 18.03 -3.63 -7.79
C ASP A 840 16.61 -4.22 -7.65
N LEU A 841 15.91 -3.92 -6.54
CA LEU A 841 14.52 -4.33 -6.33
C LEU A 841 13.58 -3.62 -7.30
N ILE A 842 13.78 -2.32 -7.55
CA ILE A 842 12.99 -1.56 -8.52
C ILE A 842 13.17 -2.16 -9.92
N GLU A 843 14.41 -2.39 -10.35
CA GLU A 843 14.72 -3.06 -11.62
C GLU A 843 14.12 -4.47 -11.70
N PHE A 844 14.17 -5.21 -10.60
CA PHE A 844 13.60 -6.55 -10.53
C PHE A 844 12.07 -6.54 -10.67
N VAL A 845 11.39 -5.63 -9.97
CA VAL A 845 9.93 -5.46 -10.04
C VAL A 845 9.50 -5.03 -11.44
N GLU A 846 10.23 -4.12 -12.08
CA GLU A 846 10.00 -3.75 -13.46
C GLU A 846 10.07 -4.96 -14.41
N ARG A 847 11.11 -5.80 -14.26
CA ARG A 847 11.30 -6.98 -15.12
C ARG A 847 10.26 -8.08 -14.91
N LYS A 848 9.74 -8.20 -13.68
CA LYS A 848 8.85 -9.32 -13.28
C LYS A 848 7.37 -8.97 -13.23
N LYS A 849 7.06 -7.69 -13.07
CA LYS A 849 5.69 -7.18 -12.96
C LYS A 849 5.49 -6.06 -13.99
N THR A 850 5.39 -4.81 -13.53
CA THR A 850 5.18 -3.66 -14.40
C THR A 850 6.12 -2.52 -14.00
N ILE A 851 6.44 -1.66 -14.97
CA ILE A 851 7.17 -0.40 -14.73
C ILE A 851 6.48 0.44 -13.65
N SER A 852 5.16 0.32 -13.54
CA SER A 852 4.34 1.12 -12.64
C SER A 852 4.43 0.66 -11.20
N GLU A 853 4.54 -0.64 -10.95
CA GLU A 853 4.92 -1.13 -9.62
C GLU A 853 6.33 -0.71 -9.24
N ALA A 854 7.27 -0.68 -10.20
CA ALA A 854 8.62 -0.21 -9.96
C ALA A 854 8.65 1.29 -9.62
N LEU A 855 7.92 2.13 -10.37
CA LEU A 855 7.81 3.58 -10.13
C LEU A 855 7.16 3.90 -8.78
N LYS A 856 6.20 3.09 -8.31
CA LYS A 856 5.63 3.22 -6.96
C LYS A 856 6.70 3.04 -5.88
N ILE A 857 7.55 2.03 -6.04
CA ILE A 857 8.66 1.77 -5.10
C ILE A 857 9.71 2.87 -5.18
N TYR A 858 10.10 3.28 -6.39
CA TYR A 858 11.01 4.40 -6.62
C TYR A 858 10.52 5.66 -5.91
N THR A 859 9.24 6.00 -6.06
CA THR A 859 8.69 7.21 -5.47
C THR A 859 8.73 7.18 -3.94
N HIS A 860 8.57 6.00 -3.33
CA HIS A 860 8.68 5.83 -1.89
C HIS A 860 10.11 6.03 -1.36
N PHE A 861 11.13 5.78 -2.17
CA PHE A 861 12.55 5.86 -1.78
C PHE A 861 13.34 6.94 -2.54
N LYS A 862 12.67 7.83 -3.27
CA LYS A 862 13.30 8.77 -4.20
C LYS A 862 14.35 9.65 -3.52
N ASN A 863 14.02 10.27 -2.39
CA ASN A 863 14.95 11.14 -1.69
C ASN A 863 16.08 10.32 -1.05
N ASN A 864 15.84 9.09 -0.61
CA ASN A 864 16.90 8.18 -0.17
C ASN A 864 17.89 7.90 -1.31
N LEU A 865 17.39 7.53 -2.49
CA LEU A 865 18.18 7.20 -3.67
C LEU A 865 18.99 8.39 -4.18
N LEU A 866 18.38 9.59 -4.19
CA LEU A 866 19.04 10.83 -4.60
C LEU A 866 19.96 11.40 -3.50
N ASN A 867 19.79 11.02 -2.23
CA ASN A 867 20.68 11.45 -1.14
C ASN A 867 22.08 10.80 -1.25
N VAL A 868 22.19 9.66 -1.93
CA VAL A 868 23.46 8.97 -2.20
C VAL A 868 24.52 9.91 -2.79
N PHE A 869 24.12 10.80 -3.70
CA PHE A 869 25.00 11.76 -4.36
C PHE A 869 25.73 12.68 -3.37
N SER A 870 25.10 13.00 -2.24
CA SER A 870 25.68 13.89 -1.22
C SER A 870 26.88 13.28 -0.51
N TYR A 871 26.99 11.95 -0.49
CA TYR A 871 28.03 11.23 0.22
C TYR A 871 28.84 10.26 -0.65
N ILE A 872 28.65 10.23 -1.97
CA ILE A 872 29.51 9.48 -2.91
C ILE A 872 31.01 9.73 -2.68
N PRO A 873 31.47 10.99 -2.49
CA PRO A 873 32.89 11.26 -2.21
C PRO A 873 33.39 10.67 -0.89
N ASP A 874 32.49 10.38 0.05
CA ASP A 874 32.78 9.77 1.35
C ASP A 874 32.76 8.21 1.29
N ILE A 875 32.46 7.58 0.15
CA ILE A 875 32.41 6.11 0.03
C ILE A 875 33.83 5.54 -0.16
N HIS A 876 34.24 4.65 0.73
CA HIS A 876 35.56 4.00 0.67
C HIS A 876 35.60 2.89 -0.40
N LEU A 877 36.57 2.96 -1.31
CA LEU A 877 36.83 1.95 -2.35
C LEU A 877 37.66 0.78 -1.78
N ASN A 878 37.23 -0.45 -1.99
CA ASN A 878 37.95 -1.65 -1.54
C ASN A 878 37.84 -2.75 -2.59
N GLU A 879 38.97 -3.24 -3.11
CA GLU A 879 39.02 -4.29 -4.14
C GLU A 879 38.28 -5.58 -3.74
N LYS A 880 38.22 -5.88 -2.44
CA LYS A 880 37.50 -7.03 -1.87
C LYS A 880 36.14 -6.66 -1.27
N GLY A 881 35.75 -5.38 -1.35
CA GLY A 881 34.51 -4.84 -0.82
C GLY A 881 33.37 -4.77 -1.84
N PRO A 882 32.19 -4.28 -1.42
CA PRO A 882 31.02 -4.13 -2.29
C PRO A 882 31.21 -3.05 -3.36
N VAL A 883 32.04 -2.04 -3.09
CA VAL A 883 32.44 -1.01 -4.05
C VAL A 883 33.92 -1.19 -4.38
N ARG A 884 34.18 -1.82 -5.53
CA ARG A 884 35.54 -2.17 -5.94
C ARG A 884 36.22 -1.03 -6.69
N LYS A 885 35.46 -0.35 -7.54
CA LYS A 885 35.94 0.77 -8.36
C LYS A 885 34.88 1.85 -8.51
N LYS A 886 35.28 3.02 -8.98
CA LYS A 886 34.37 4.16 -9.21
C LYS A 886 33.29 3.86 -10.25
N GLU A 887 33.55 2.93 -11.17
CA GLU A 887 32.60 2.43 -12.16
C GLU A 887 31.34 1.83 -11.51
N ASN A 888 31.44 1.26 -10.30
CA ASN A 888 30.27 0.79 -9.55
C ASN A 888 29.36 1.95 -9.11
N LEU A 889 29.95 3.08 -8.72
CA LEU A 889 29.22 4.28 -8.33
C LEU A 889 28.62 4.97 -9.56
N LEU A 890 29.34 4.99 -10.68
CA LEU A 890 28.82 5.50 -11.97
C LEU A 890 27.69 4.62 -12.51
N ASN A 891 27.75 3.29 -12.30
CA ASN A 891 26.65 2.37 -12.61
C ASN A 891 25.37 2.69 -11.83
N TYR A 892 25.50 3.07 -10.57
CA TYR A 892 24.34 3.47 -9.77
C TYR A 892 23.65 4.69 -10.36
N ILE A 893 24.43 5.69 -10.81
CA ILE A 893 23.90 6.87 -11.52
C ILE A 893 23.20 6.44 -12.80
N TYR A 894 23.83 5.55 -13.58
CA TYR A 894 23.29 5.02 -14.82
C TYR A 894 21.92 4.34 -14.64
N ILE A 895 21.79 3.45 -13.66
CA ILE A 895 20.52 2.74 -13.44
C ILE A 895 19.44 3.71 -12.91
N LEU A 896 19.82 4.61 -12.00
CA LEU A 896 18.87 5.54 -11.40
C LEU A 896 18.23 6.48 -12.44
N GLU A 897 18.96 6.82 -13.52
CA GLU A 897 18.46 7.73 -14.54
C GLU A 897 17.16 7.26 -15.18
N ASP A 898 16.94 5.96 -15.35
CA ASP A 898 15.76 5.42 -16.04
C ASP A 898 14.46 5.77 -15.30
N TYR A 899 14.54 5.91 -13.97
CA TYR A 899 13.41 6.28 -13.10
C TYR A 899 13.24 7.79 -12.92
N VAL A 900 14.17 8.60 -13.44
CA VAL A 900 14.08 10.06 -13.46
C VAL A 900 13.28 10.48 -14.71
N VAL A 901 11.98 10.69 -14.53
CA VAL A 901 11.00 10.79 -15.63
C VAL A 901 10.35 12.15 -15.81
N ASN A 902 10.54 13.12 -14.92
CA ASN A 902 9.97 14.46 -15.10
C ASN A 902 11.08 15.52 -15.24
N GLU A 903 10.79 16.61 -15.95
CA GLU A 903 11.76 17.67 -16.33
C GLU A 903 12.54 18.20 -15.12
N LYS A 904 11.88 18.31 -13.98
CA LYS A 904 12.45 18.85 -12.76
C LYS A 904 13.32 17.85 -12.01
N GLN A 905 12.91 16.59 -11.90
CA GLN A 905 13.75 15.51 -11.39
C GLN A 905 15.02 15.42 -12.24
N ILE A 906 14.90 15.62 -13.55
CA ILE A 906 16.03 15.71 -14.47
C ILE A 906 16.95 16.90 -14.08
N LYS A 907 16.41 18.10 -13.81
CA LYS A 907 17.20 19.26 -13.33
C LYS A 907 17.91 18.97 -11.98
N GLU A 908 17.21 18.39 -11.01
CA GLU A 908 17.78 18.03 -9.69
C GLU A 908 18.89 16.99 -9.84
N PHE A 909 18.61 15.93 -10.60
CA PHE A 909 19.55 14.87 -10.93
C PHE A 909 20.80 15.44 -11.62
N TYR A 910 20.65 16.38 -12.56
CA TYR A 910 21.79 17.06 -13.19
C TYR A 910 22.60 17.88 -12.21
N SER A 911 21.95 18.67 -11.35
CA SER A 911 22.65 19.46 -10.33
C SER A 911 23.50 18.57 -9.42
N LYS A 912 22.91 17.45 -8.96
CA LYS A 912 23.58 16.45 -8.12
C LYS A 912 24.69 15.68 -8.85
N ILE A 913 24.54 15.37 -10.14
CA ILE A 913 25.61 14.74 -10.92
C ILE A 913 26.75 15.72 -11.16
N ASN A 914 26.43 16.97 -11.51
CA ASN A 914 27.44 17.98 -11.81
C ASN A 914 28.30 18.31 -10.57
N SER A 915 27.73 18.28 -9.37
CA SER A 915 28.49 18.50 -8.12
C SER A 915 29.51 17.39 -7.81
N ILE A 916 29.33 16.20 -8.38
CA ILE A 916 30.24 15.05 -8.20
C ILE A 916 30.98 14.68 -9.49
N LYS A 917 30.83 15.42 -10.59
CA LYS A 917 31.41 15.06 -11.89
C LYS A 917 32.93 14.89 -11.83
N GLU A 918 33.62 15.81 -11.13
CA GLU A 918 35.08 15.78 -11.00
C GLU A 918 35.60 14.53 -10.28
N PHE A 919 34.78 13.91 -9.44
CA PHE A 919 35.12 12.67 -8.74
C PHE A 919 35.37 11.50 -9.71
N PHE A 920 34.82 11.54 -10.93
CA PHE A 920 34.91 10.47 -11.93
C PHE A 920 35.93 10.75 -13.05
N ASN A 921 36.75 11.80 -12.96
CA ASN A 921 37.68 12.19 -14.04
C ASN A 921 38.74 11.12 -14.40
N ASP A 922 39.03 10.20 -13.48
CA ASP A 922 39.94 9.06 -13.65
C ASP A 922 39.29 7.80 -14.25
N VAL A 923 37.97 7.83 -14.48
CA VAL A 923 37.22 6.72 -15.10
C VAL A 923 37.12 6.94 -16.61
N PRO A 924 37.57 5.99 -17.46
CA PRO A 924 37.43 6.09 -18.90
C PRO A 924 35.99 6.34 -19.35
N HIS A 925 35.81 7.29 -20.27
CA HIS A 925 34.52 7.69 -20.86
C HIS A 925 33.44 8.19 -19.88
N ALA A 926 33.75 8.43 -18.60
CA ALA A 926 32.75 8.85 -17.62
C ALA A 926 32.10 10.20 -17.95
N GLU A 927 32.89 11.17 -18.40
CA GLU A 927 32.37 12.46 -18.85
C GLU A 927 31.44 12.32 -20.07
N THR A 928 31.79 11.44 -21.02
CA THR A 928 30.94 11.14 -22.18
C THR A 928 29.61 10.50 -21.74
N LEU A 929 29.64 9.52 -20.83
CA LEU A 929 28.43 8.90 -20.31
C LEU A 929 27.53 9.92 -19.61
N ILE A 930 28.08 10.73 -18.69
CA ILE A 930 27.31 11.79 -18.01
C ILE A 930 26.67 12.76 -19.02
N LYS A 931 27.42 13.17 -20.06
CA LYS A 931 26.90 14.03 -21.12
C LYS A 931 25.79 13.35 -21.93
N VAL A 932 25.94 12.07 -22.27
CA VAL A 932 24.94 11.30 -23.02
C VAL A 932 23.66 11.11 -22.19
N ILE A 933 23.77 10.83 -20.90
CA ILE A 933 22.62 10.76 -19.98
C ILE A 933 21.85 12.09 -19.98
N GLN A 934 22.56 13.22 -19.90
CA GLN A 934 21.97 14.56 -19.96
C GLN A 934 21.29 14.83 -21.31
N LEU A 935 21.92 14.47 -22.43
CA LEU A 935 21.35 14.68 -23.76
C LEU A 935 20.14 13.76 -24.03
N ASN A 936 20.19 12.51 -23.57
CA ASN A 936 19.08 11.55 -23.68
C ASN A 936 17.83 12.08 -22.98
N LYS A 937 17.99 12.55 -21.74
CA LYS A 937 16.88 13.13 -21.00
C LYS A 937 16.37 14.43 -21.64
N ARG A 938 17.23 15.28 -22.21
CA ARG A 938 16.77 16.46 -22.99
C ARG A 938 16.01 16.11 -24.27
N TYR A 939 16.36 15.00 -24.93
CA TYR A 939 15.69 14.55 -26.14
C TYR A 939 14.19 14.37 -25.89
N TYR A 940 13.76 13.78 -24.77
CA TYR A 940 12.33 13.51 -24.52
C TYR A 940 11.48 14.72 -24.08
N PHE A 941 12.08 15.87 -23.75
CA PHE A 941 11.35 17.02 -23.18
C PHE A 941 11.19 18.20 -24.14
N GLU A 942 12.26 18.85 -24.64
CA GLU A 942 12.08 20.10 -25.42
C GLU A 942 13.11 20.36 -26.54
N GLU A 943 14.18 19.56 -26.68
CA GLU A 943 15.27 19.82 -27.63
C GLU A 943 15.59 18.62 -28.54
N PHE A 944 14.58 17.98 -29.15
CA PHE A 944 14.74 16.77 -29.97
C PHE A 944 15.89 16.86 -30.99
N GLN A 945 15.79 17.78 -31.95
CA GLN A 945 16.74 17.86 -33.06
C GLN A 945 18.15 18.23 -32.60
N SER A 946 18.28 19.15 -31.64
CA SER A 946 19.56 19.57 -31.08
C SER A 946 20.23 18.44 -30.31
N SER A 947 19.47 17.78 -29.42
CA SER A 947 19.96 16.66 -28.61
C SER A 947 20.35 15.49 -29.49
N TYR A 948 19.51 15.12 -30.46
CA TYR A 948 19.81 14.04 -31.38
C TYR A 948 21.01 14.33 -32.28
N SER A 949 21.18 15.58 -32.74
CA SER A 949 22.36 15.97 -33.52
C SER A 949 23.64 15.84 -32.69
N GLN A 950 23.61 16.24 -31.42
CA GLN A 950 24.75 16.09 -30.51
C GLN A 950 25.03 14.61 -30.20
N LEU A 951 24.01 13.81 -29.92
CA LEU A 951 24.16 12.38 -29.68
C LEU A 951 24.70 11.65 -30.91
N SER A 952 24.18 11.97 -32.09
CA SER A 952 24.65 11.43 -33.38
C SER A 952 26.07 11.84 -33.73
N SER A 953 26.58 12.95 -33.17
CA SER A 953 28.00 13.31 -33.32
C SER A 953 28.92 12.55 -32.36
N ILE A 954 28.39 12.06 -31.23
CA ILE A 954 29.11 11.19 -30.29
C ILE A 954 29.16 9.75 -30.81
N PHE A 955 28.06 9.25 -31.34
CA PHE A 955 27.98 7.92 -31.95
C PHE A 955 27.08 7.99 -33.19
N PRO A 956 27.65 8.04 -34.41
CA PRO A 956 26.89 8.15 -35.65
C PRO A 956 26.03 6.91 -35.98
N PRO A 957 24.84 7.07 -36.59
CA PRO A 957 23.98 5.93 -36.95
C PRO A 957 24.65 4.88 -37.85
N LYS A 958 25.54 5.33 -38.76
CA LYS A 958 26.28 4.44 -39.68
C LYS A 958 27.25 3.50 -38.97
N GLU A 959 27.68 3.82 -37.76
CA GLU A 959 28.61 3.00 -36.99
C GLU A 959 27.90 1.85 -36.26
N ILE A 960 26.57 1.92 -36.10
CA ILE A 960 25.78 0.90 -35.40
C ILE A 960 25.87 -0.45 -36.09
N GLU A 961 25.68 -0.46 -37.41
CA GLU A 961 25.58 -1.68 -38.22
C GLU A 961 26.80 -2.59 -38.02
N ASN A 962 28.00 -2.01 -37.85
CA ASN A 962 29.26 -2.74 -37.69
C ASN A 962 29.79 -2.76 -36.24
N ARG A 963 29.01 -2.28 -35.27
CA ARG A 963 29.41 -2.19 -33.86
C ARG A 963 29.67 -3.59 -33.29
N THR A 964 30.82 -3.78 -32.64
CA THR A 964 31.20 -5.05 -31.98
C THR A 964 31.30 -4.86 -30.46
N LEU A 965 30.38 -5.47 -29.70
CA LEU A 965 30.24 -5.28 -28.25
C LEU A 965 31.42 -5.83 -27.43
N LYS A 966 32.22 -6.75 -27.98
CA LYS A 966 33.35 -7.38 -27.28
C LYS A 966 34.53 -6.43 -27.06
N ASN A 967 34.65 -5.40 -27.89
CA ASN A 967 35.80 -4.48 -27.90
C ASN A 967 35.54 -3.20 -27.09
N GLU A 968 34.33 -3.03 -26.56
CA GLU A 968 33.92 -1.81 -25.87
C GLU A 968 34.21 -1.87 -24.38
N GLU A 969 34.69 -0.76 -23.84
CA GLU A 969 34.82 -0.62 -22.39
C GLU A 969 33.45 -0.55 -21.71
N TYR A 970 33.43 -0.79 -20.40
CA TYR A 970 32.18 -0.85 -19.62
C TYR A 970 31.33 0.43 -19.74
N THR A 971 31.95 1.59 -19.56
CA THR A 971 31.29 2.90 -19.68
C THR A 971 30.92 3.20 -21.13
N GLU A 972 31.76 2.79 -22.08
CA GLU A 972 31.57 2.99 -23.52
C GLU A 972 30.30 2.30 -24.03
N LYS A 973 30.15 1.03 -23.66
CA LYS A 973 29.00 0.21 -24.00
C LYS A 973 27.68 0.85 -23.59
N ARG A 974 27.63 1.53 -22.44
CA ARG A 974 26.42 2.14 -21.90
C ARG A 974 25.96 3.36 -22.67
N TYR A 975 26.85 4.31 -22.89
CA TYR A 975 26.45 5.53 -23.59
C TYR A 975 26.06 5.20 -25.03
N LYS A 976 26.75 4.24 -25.68
CA LYS A 976 26.38 3.78 -27.02
C LYS A 976 25.03 3.04 -27.04
N ASN A 977 24.66 2.32 -25.99
CA ASN A 977 23.33 1.69 -25.89
C ASN A 977 22.21 2.74 -25.81
N ILE A 978 22.39 3.79 -24.99
CA ILE A 978 21.44 4.91 -24.92
C ILE A 978 21.24 5.52 -26.32
N ILE A 979 22.34 5.85 -27.00
CA ILE A 979 22.29 6.47 -28.33
C ILE A 979 21.67 5.51 -29.36
N SER A 980 21.97 4.21 -29.29
CA SER A 980 21.38 3.19 -30.18
C SER A 980 19.86 3.14 -30.05
N ASN A 981 19.30 3.18 -28.84
CA ASN A 981 17.84 3.17 -28.65
C ASN A 981 17.18 4.38 -29.34
N LEU A 982 17.78 5.57 -29.24
CA LEU A 982 17.29 6.78 -29.91
C LEU A 982 17.41 6.68 -31.44
N HIS A 983 18.48 6.08 -31.95
CA HIS A 983 18.61 5.81 -33.37
C HIS A 983 17.49 4.88 -33.89
N SER A 984 17.00 3.91 -33.10
CA SER A 984 15.86 3.08 -33.48
C SER A 984 14.63 3.94 -33.77
N MET A 985 14.31 4.84 -32.83
CA MET A 985 13.16 5.75 -32.93
C MET A 985 13.27 6.73 -34.10
N GLU A 986 14.50 7.07 -34.50
CA GLU A 986 14.82 7.96 -35.62
C GLU A 986 14.96 7.24 -36.98
N GLY A 987 14.54 5.96 -37.05
CA GLY A 987 14.43 5.22 -38.31
C GLY A 987 15.58 4.27 -38.64
N PHE A 988 16.49 4.02 -37.69
CA PHE A 988 17.63 3.10 -37.86
C PHE A 988 17.43 1.75 -37.15
N THR A 989 16.18 1.35 -36.94
CA THR A 989 15.82 0.07 -36.28
C THR A 989 16.52 -1.13 -36.93
N LEU A 990 16.56 -1.20 -38.27
CA LEU A 990 17.22 -2.30 -38.97
C LEU A 990 18.73 -2.36 -38.70
N ASN A 991 19.42 -1.22 -38.62
CA ASN A 991 20.87 -1.18 -38.33
C ASN A 991 21.20 -1.71 -36.93
N ILE A 992 20.31 -1.48 -35.97
CA ILE A 992 20.44 -2.03 -34.61
C ILE A 992 20.27 -3.54 -34.63
N ILE A 993 19.26 -4.05 -35.34
CA ILE A 993 19.08 -5.50 -35.51
C ILE A 993 20.30 -6.13 -36.19
N GLN A 994 20.86 -5.51 -37.23
CA GLN A 994 22.11 -5.97 -37.86
C GLN A 994 23.28 -6.02 -36.86
N SER A 995 23.42 -4.99 -36.02
CA SER A 995 24.41 -4.99 -34.95
C SER A 995 24.21 -6.17 -33.99
N LEU A 996 22.97 -6.44 -33.58
CA LEU A 996 22.65 -7.57 -32.70
C LEU A 996 22.94 -8.93 -33.35
N ILE A 997 22.69 -9.06 -34.66
CA ILE A 997 23.04 -10.24 -35.47
C ILE A 997 24.55 -10.48 -35.43
N ILE A 998 25.38 -9.45 -35.71
CA ILE A 998 26.85 -9.56 -35.69
C ILE A 998 27.36 -9.99 -34.32
N ASN A 999 26.72 -9.52 -33.25
CA ASN A 999 27.12 -9.80 -31.88
C ASN A 999 26.53 -11.09 -31.30
N ASP A 1000 25.68 -11.80 -32.05
CA ASP A 1000 24.85 -12.91 -31.57
C ASP A 1000 24.17 -12.61 -30.22
N SER A 1001 23.64 -11.40 -30.09
CA SER A 1001 23.09 -10.87 -28.84
C SER A 1001 21.59 -10.67 -28.95
N PHE A 1002 20.86 -10.98 -27.87
CA PHE A 1002 19.43 -10.71 -27.76
C PHE A 1002 19.20 -9.70 -26.64
N THR A 1003 18.33 -8.72 -26.87
CA THR A 1003 17.94 -7.72 -25.86
C THR A 1003 16.49 -7.92 -25.45
N SER A 1004 16.11 -7.43 -24.26
CA SER A 1004 14.72 -7.48 -23.76
C SER A 1004 13.76 -6.51 -24.45
N TYR A 1005 14.26 -5.63 -25.32
CA TYR A 1005 13.50 -4.54 -25.95
C TYR A 1005 13.24 -4.78 -27.45
N LEU A 1006 13.59 -5.96 -27.97
CA LEU A 1006 13.38 -6.33 -29.38
C LEU A 1006 11.91 -6.30 -29.82
N ASP A 1007 10.99 -6.35 -28.85
CA ASP A 1007 9.55 -6.33 -29.13
C ASP A 1007 9.11 -5.03 -29.83
N ALA A 1008 9.59 -3.86 -29.36
CA ALA A 1008 9.30 -2.60 -30.04
C ALA A 1008 9.97 -2.51 -31.43
N ASP A 1009 11.21 -3.00 -31.55
CA ASP A 1009 11.96 -2.96 -32.80
C ASP A 1009 11.34 -3.85 -33.88
N PHE A 1010 10.92 -5.07 -33.53
CA PHE A 1010 10.20 -5.96 -34.44
C PHE A 1010 8.84 -5.40 -34.84
N PHE A 1011 8.13 -4.76 -33.90
CA PHE A 1011 6.87 -4.06 -34.20
C PHE A 1011 7.09 -2.99 -35.28
N TYR A 1012 8.08 -2.12 -35.08
CA TYR A 1012 8.37 -1.05 -36.03
C TYR A 1012 8.73 -1.57 -37.43
N LEU A 1013 9.49 -2.66 -37.50
CA LEU A 1013 9.80 -3.28 -38.80
C LEU A 1013 8.57 -3.95 -39.43
N GLY A 1014 7.58 -4.37 -38.64
CA GLY A 1014 6.43 -5.17 -39.08
C GLY A 1014 6.68 -6.68 -39.03
N ILE A 1015 7.75 -7.12 -38.34
CA ILE A 1015 8.16 -8.52 -38.29
C ILE A 1015 7.22 -9.29 -37.35
N PRO A 1016 6.50 -10.34 -37.82
CA PRO A 1016 5.79 -11.25 -36.94
C PRO A 1016 6.81 -11.98 -36.08
N SER A 1017 6.70 -11.78 -34.77
CA SER A 1017 7.48 -12.51 -33.78
C SER A 1017 6.52 -13.22 -32.82
N ASN A 1018 7.02 -14.12 -31.98
CA ASN A 1018 6.24 -14.75 -30.90
C ASN A 1018 5.93 -13.77 -29.75
N MET A 1019 5.62 -12.50 -30.06
CA MET A 1019 5.16 -11.49 -29.10
C MET A 1019 3.82 -11.85 -28.46
N SER A 1020 3.04 -12.74 -29.08
CA SER A 1020 1.70 -13.21 -28.67
C SER A 1020 1.62 -14.02 -27.36
N ARG A 1021 2.69 -14.05 -26.55
CA ARG A 1021 2.78 -14.91 -25.35
C ARG A 1021 2.83 -14.17 -24.01
N LYS A 1022 3.15 -12.86 -24.00
CA LYS A 1022 2.63 -11.95 -22.99
C LYS A 1022 1.25 -11.52 -23.48
N ARG A 1023 0.18 -12.15 -23.01
CA ARG A 1023 -1.21 -11.84 -23.45
C ARG A 1023 -1.71 -10.51 -22.84
N ASP A 1024 -0.81 -9.55 -22.69
CA ASP A 1024 -0.93 -8.31 -21.94
C ASP A 1024 0.13 -7.29 -22.42
N GLY A 1025 -0.25 -6.01 -22.58
CA GLY A 1025 0.65 -4.92 -22.99
C GLY A 1025 0.27 -4.23 -24.31
N PHE A 1026 0.61 -2.94 -24.44
CA PHE A 1026 0.34 -2.12 -25.62
C PHE A 1026 0.80 -2.75 -26.95
N TYR A 1027 2.07 -3.18 -27.06
CA TYR A 1027 2.59 -3.75 -28.31
C TYR A 1027 1.88 -5.06 -28.71
N PHE A 1028 1.41 -5.85 -27.74
CA PHE A 1028 0.60 -7.05 -28.02
C PHE A 1028 -0.70 -6.66 -28.75
N PHE A 1029 -1.43 -5.67 -28.24
CA PHE A 1029 -2.68 -5.22 -28.88
C PHE A 1029 -2.45 -4.54 -30.23
N GLU A 1030 -1.36 -3.80 -30.41
CA GLU A 1030 -0.99 -3.25 -31.72
C GLU A 1030 -0.63 -4.35 -32.73
N TYR A 1031 0.03 -5.43 -32.31
CA TYR A 1031 0.29 -6.60 -33.15
C TYR A 1031 -0.99 -7.30 -33.58
N GLU A 1032 -1.89 -7.57 -32.63
CA GLU A 1032 -3.18 -8.16 -32.93
C GLU A 1032 -3.98 -7.26 -33.89
N LEU A 1033 -3.90 -5.94 -33.73
CA LEU A 1033 -4.52 -5.00 -34.66
C LEU A 1033 -3.88 -5.07 -36.07
N MET A 1034 -2.54 -5.11 -36.14
CA MET A 1034 -1.78 -5.17 -37.39
C MET A 1034 -2.17 -6.37 -38.27
N PHE A 1035 -2.54 -7.50 -37.65
CA PHE A 1035 -2.97 -8.72 -38.32
C PHE A 1035 -4.49 -8.94 -38.30
N ASN A 1036 -5.30 -7.92 -37.97
CA ASN A 1036 -6.77 -8.00 -37.92
C ASN A 1036 -7.32 -9.06 -36.93
N GLN A 1037 -6.65 -9.29 -35.80
CA GLN A 1037 -6.96 -10.28 -34.76
C GLN A 1037 -7.39 -9.68 -33.40
N LEU A 1038 -7.36 -8.35 -33.25
CA LEU A 1038 -7.59 -7.64 -31.98
C LEU A 1038 -8.93 -7.98 -31.28
N ASN A 1039 -8.83 -8.45 -30.03
CA ASN A 1039 -9.96 -8.56 -29.12
C ASN A 1039 -10.20 -7.26 -28.33
N VAL A 1040 -11.18 -6.47 -28.78
CA VAL A 1040 -11.53 -5.16 -28.18
C VAL A 1040 -11.93 -5.27 -26.70
N ASN A 1041 -12.69 -6.30 -26.31
CA ASN A 1041 -13.11 -6.48 -24.92
C ASN A 1041 -11.93 -6.79 -23.99
N GLN A 1042 -10.89 -7.46 -24.51
CA GLN A 1042 -9.66 -7.71 -23.76
C GLN A 1042 -8.86 -6.41 -23.58
N LEU A 1043 -8.77 -5.59 -24.62
CA LEU A 1043 -8.12 -4.28 -24.55
C LEU A 1043 -8.82 -3.33 -23.57
N GLU A 1044 -10.15 -3.28 -23.57
CA GLU A 1044 -10.91 -2.45 -22.61
C GLU A 1044 -10.68 -2.87 -21.16
N LYS A 1045 -10.70 -4.19 -20.91
CA LYS A 1045 -10.38 -4.74 -19.57
C LYS A 1045 -8.94 -4.43 -19.17
N TYR A 1046 -8.01 -4.50 -20.11
CA TYR A 1046 -6.61 -4.14 -19.87
C TYR A 1046 -6.50 -2.67 -19.47
N ILE A 1047 -7.06 -1.74 -20.25
CA ILE A 1047 -7.05 -0.31 -19.96
C ILE A 1047 -7.69 -0.02 -18.59
N ALA A 1048 -8.82 -0.64 -18.27
CA ALA A 1048 -9.50 -0.47 -16.99
C ALA A 1048 -8.72 -1.05 -15.79
N SER A 1049 -7.81 -1.99 -16.03
CA SER A 1049 -6.95 -2.58 -15.00
C SER A 1049 -5.67 -1.78 -14.73
N LEU A 1050 -5.30 -0.86 -15.61
CA LEU A 1050 -4.10 -0.03 -15.46
C LEU A 1050 -4.24 0.90 -14.25
N TYR A 1051 -3.15 1.09 -13.54
CA TYR A 1051 -3.09 2.06 -12.46
C TYR A 1051 -3.25 3.48 -13.01
N LEU A 1052 -3.97 4.35 -12.29
CA LEU A 1052 -4.36 5.68 -12.77
C LEU A 1052 -3.17 6.55 -13.24
N GLU A 1053 -1.99 6.38 -12.65
CA GLU A 1053 -0.77 7.12 -13.02
C GLU A 1053 0.00 6.52 -14.22
N GLU A 1054 -0.47 5.43 -14.82
CA GLU A 1054 0.13 4.81 -16.03
C GLU A 1054 -0.21 5.59 -17.30
N HIS A 1055 -0.08 6.92 -17.26
CA HIS A 1055 -0.59 7.81 -18.29
C HIS A 1055 -0.06 7.48 -19.70
N LEU A 1056 1.19 7.02 -19.82
CA LEU A 1056 1.77 6.59 -21.11
C LEU A 1056 1.06 5.35 -21.66
N GLU A 1057 0.96 4.27 -20.88
CA GLU A 1057 0.33 3.02 -21.29
C GLU A 1057 -1.18 3.18 -21.52
N ILE A 1058 -1.84 3.97 -20.66
CA ILE A 1058 -3.25 4.34 -20.83
C ILE A 1058 -3.42 5.12 -22.14
N MET A 1059 -2.58 6.12 -22.43
CA MET A 1059 -2.65 6.90 -23.67
C MET A 1059 -2.46 6.01 -24.89
N GLN A 1060 -1.40 5.21 -24.92
CA GLN A 1060 -1.05 4.34 -26.04
C GLN A 1060 -2.11 3.26 -26.29
N SER A 1061 -2.58 2.58 -25.25
CA SER A 1061 -3.62 1.55 -25.35
C SER A 1061 -4.97 2.13 -25.74
N THR A 1062 -5.32 3.32 -25.22
CA THR A 1062 -6.55 4.02 -25.62
C THR A 1062 -6.45 4.52 -27.08
N TYR A 1063 -5.26 4.90 -27.53
CA TYR A 1063 -5.01 5.19 -28.95
C TYR A 1063 -5.24 3.96 -29.82
N THR A 1064 -4.71 2.78 -29.45
CA THR A 1064 -5.03 1.51 -30.14
C THR A 1064 -6.54 1.27 -30.22
N LEU A 1065 -7.25 1.49 -29.11
CA LEU A 1065 -8.70 1.36 -29.05
C LEU A 1065 -9.40 2.34 -30.01
N SER A 1066 -8.91 3.58 -30.11
CA SER A 1066 -9.46 4.63 -30.98
C SER A 1066 -9.36 4.30 -32.47
N LYS A 1067 -8.40 3.44 -32.87
CA LYS A 1067 -8.27 2.96 -34.25
C LYS A 1067 -9.42 2.02 -34.65
N THR A 1068 -10.12 1.42 -33.67
CA THR A 1068 -11.20 0.45 -33.93
C THR A 1068 -12.60 0.99 -33.70
N LYS A 1069 -12.78 1.96 -32.78
CA LYS A 1069 -14.08 2.55 -32.48
C LYS A 1069 -13.99 4.05 -32.17
N LYS A 1070 -15.09 4.78 -32.40
CA LYS A 1070 -15.22 6.20 -32.02
C LYS A 1070 -15.32 6.30 -30.49
N LEU A 1071 -14.45 7.09 -29.87
CA LEU A 1071 -14.42 7.32 -28.42
C LEU A 1071 -15.22 8.57 -28.02
N ASP A 1072 -15.61 8.69 -26.75
CA ASP A 1072 -16.20 9.93 -26.22
C ASP A 1072 -15.10 11.00 -26.10
N ARG A 1073 -15.40 12.20 -26.59
CA ARG A 1073 -14.53 13.38 -26.48
C ARG A 1073 -14.14 13.67 -25.02
N LYS A 1074 -15.05 13.42 -24.06
CA LYS A 1074 -14.78 13.59 -22.62
C LYS A 1074 -13.71 12.63 -22.10
N ASP A 1075 -13.71 11.40 -22.57
CA ASP A 1075 -12.73 10.40 -22.15
C ASP A 1075 -11.34 10.71 -22.71
N ILE A 1076 -11.28 11.15 -23.97
CA ILE A 1076 -10.01 11.62 -24.58
C ILE A 1076 -9.45 12.81 -23.79
N LYS A 1077 -10.29 13.78 -23.40
CA LYS A 1077 -9.85 14.96 -22.64
C LYS A 1077 -9.18 14.62 -21.31
N LYS A 1078 -9.69 13.59 -20.61
CA LYS A 1078 -9.14 13.09 -19.34
C LYS A 1078 -7.80 12.38 -19.48
N LEU A 1079 -7.36 12.04 -20.70
CA LEU A 1079 -6.04 11.42 -20.89
C LEU A 1079 -4.93 12.43 -20.60
N VAL A 1080 -3.98 12.03 -19.76
CA VAL A 1080 -2.88 12.89 -19.31
C VAL A 1080 -1.74 12.86 -20.33
N VAL A 1081 -1.35 14.05 -20.79
CA VAL A 1081 -0.21 14.22 -21.70
C VAL A 1081 1.06 14.32 -20.89
N THR A 1082 2.02 13.43 -21.14
CA THR A 1082 3.29 13.36 -20.39
C THR A 1082 4.51 13.82 -21.19
N ASN A 1083 4.42 13.80 -22.52
CA ASN A 1083 5.49 14.18 -23.43
C ASN A 1083 4.90 14.49 -24.82
N PRO A 1084 5.70 15.02 -25.76
CA PRO A 1084 5.22 15.31 -27.12
C PRO A 1084 4.65 14.08 -27.84
N TYR A 1085 5.16 12.87 -27.59
CA TYR A 1085 4.63 11.65 -28.17
C TYR A 1085 3.16 11.39 -27.75
N THR A 1086 2.87 11.37 -26.45
CA THR A 1086 1.50 11.20 -25.93
C THR A 1086 0.57 12.33 -26.34
N LYS A 1087 1.10 13.56 -26.46
CA LYS A 1087 0.36 14.69 -27.04
C LYS A 1087 -0.07 14.43 -28.48
N GLY A 1088 0.86 13.93 -29.30
CA GLY A 1088 0.60 13.59 -30.69
C GLY A 1088 -0.44 12.46 -30.86
N LEU A 1089 -0.39 11.44 -30.00
CA LEU A 1089 -1.43 10.40 -29.96
C LEU A 1089 -2.80 10.98 -29.59
N LYS A 1090 -2.86 11.82 -28.55
CA LYS A 1090 -4.10 12.50 -28.15
C LYS A 1090 -4.67 13.38 -29.27
N ASP A 1091 -3.80 14.10 -29.99
CA ASP A 1091 -4.18 14.89 -31.17
C ASP A 1091 -4.77 14.00 -32.28
N LEU A 1092 -4.20 12.82 -32.57
CA LEU A 1092 -4.78 11.86 -33.52
C LEU A 1092 -6.17 11.39 -33.09
N MET A 1093 -6.34 11.06 -31.81
CA MET A 1093 -7.63 10.62 -31.28
C MET A 1093 -8.69 11.71 -31.44
N PHE A 1094 -8.34 12.99 -31.19
CA PHE A 1094 -9.25 14.10 -31.49
C PHE A 1094 -9.55 14.22 -32.98
N ALA A 1095 -8.55 14.08 -33.86
CA ALA A 1095 -8.77 14.09 -35.30
C ALA A 1095 -9.74 12.97 -35.77
N PHE A 1096 -9.68 11.79 -35.15
CA PHE A 1096 -10.57 10.67 -35.47
C PHE A 1096 -12.04 10.97 -35.11
N ILE A 1097 -12.28 11.71 -34.03
CA ILE A 1097 -13.65 11.97 -33.54
C ILE A 1097 -14.26 13.28 -34.03
N SER A 1098 -13.44 14.23 -34.49
CA SER A 1098 -13.87 15.54 -35.00
C SER A 1098 -14.83 15.38 -36.18
N ASP A 1099 -15.75 16.34 -36.33
CA ASP A 1099 -16.72 16.32 -37.43
C ASP A 1099 -16.45 17.41 -38.49
N SER A 1100 -15.75 18.50 -38.14
CA SER A 1100 -15.40 19.57 -39.09
C SER A 1100 -14.05 19.34 -39.78
N PHE A 1101 -13.95 19.80 -41.04
CA PHE A 1101 -12.71 19.70 -41.82
C PHE A 1101 -11.56 20.47 -41.15
N ASP A 1102 -11.78 21.73 -40.77
CA ASP A 1102 -10.76 22.60 -40.17
C ASP A 1102 -10.24 22.05 -38.83
N GLU A 1103 -11.13 21.46 -38.02
CA GLU A 1103 -10.74 20.88 -36.74
C GLU A 1103 -9.90 19.61 -36.94
N LYS A 1104 -10.29 18.74 -37.90
CA LYS A 1104 -9.50 17.57 -38.27
C LYS A 1104 -8.12 17.94 -38.82
N ASP A 1105 -8.06 18.87 -39.76
CA ASP A 1105 -6.81 19.31 -40.38
C ASP A 1105 -5.84 19.90 -39.34
N LEU A 1106 -6.38 20.70 -38.41
CA LEU A 1106 -5.62 21.24 -37.29
C LEU A 1106 -5.02 20.14 -36.40
N PHE A 1107 -5.82 19.16 -36.00
CA PHE A 1107 -5.36 18.08 -35.12
C PHE A 1107 -4.37 17.15 -35.81
N PHE A 1108 -4.56 16.79 -37.08
CA PHE A 1108 -3.57 16.02 -37.84
C PHE A 1108 -2.24 16.77 -37.99
N THR A 1109 -2.29 18.07 -38.27
CA THR A 1109 -1.08 18.91 -38.37
C THR A 1109 -0.33 18.98 -37.04
N LYS A 1110 -1.06 19.11 -35.92
CA LYS A 1110 -0.47 19.05 -34.57
C LYS A 1110 0.15 17.68 -34.28
N ALA A 1111 -0.56 16.60 -34.60
CA ALA A 1111 -0.07 15.24 -34.41
C ALA A 1111 1.24 14.99 -35.19
N LEU A 1112 1.31 15.37 -36.47
CA LEU A 1112 2.52 15.24 -37.29
C LEU A 1112 3.72 15.99 -36.70
N LYS A 1113 3.51 17.21 -36.19
CA LYS A 1113 4.55 17.97 -35.51
C LYS A 1113 5.03 17.26 -34.25
N ASN A 1114 4.10 16.84 -33.39
CA ASN A 1114 4.36 16.24 -32.09
C ASN A 1114 5.00 14.85 -32.19
N LEU A 1115 4.68 14.06 -33.22
CA LEU A 1115 5.19 12.69 -33.44
C LEU A 1115 6.48 12.61 -34.27
N SER A 1116 6.98 13.74 -34.78
CA SER A 1116 8.12 13.80 -35.72
C SER A 1116 9.42 13.12 -35.25
N HIS A 1117 9.62 12.99 -33.94
CA HIS A 1117 10.78 12.37 -33.29
C HIS A 1117 10.67 10.83 -33.21
N ILE A 1118 9.50 10.24 -33.46
CA ILE A 1118 9.34 8.78 -33.57
C ILE A 1118 8.84 8.45 -34.97
N LYS A 1119 9.75 8.05 -35.87
CA LYS A 1119 9.46 7.96 -37.32
C LYS A 1119 8.31 7.00 -37.63
N TYR A 1120 8.16 5.93 -36.86
CA TYR A 1120 7.05 4.99 -37.03
C TYR A 1120 5.69 5.68 -36.84
N TYR A 1121 5.46 6.31 -35.68
CA TYR A 1121 4.19 6.98 -35.39
C TYR A 1121 4.00 8.28 -36.20
N TYR A 1122 5.07 8.95 -36.60
CA TYR A 1122 5.01 10.03 -37.58
C TYR A 1122 4.42 9.56 -38.92
N LEU A 1123 4.90 8.42 -39.44
CA LEU A 1123 4.38 7.88 -40.70
C LEU A 1123 2.98 7.30 -40.56
N GLU A 1124 2.64 6.73 -39.40
CA GLU A 1124 1.27 6.31 -39.08
C GLU A 1124 0.31 7.52 -39.05
N ALA A 1125 0.71 8.62 -38.42
CA ALA A 1125 -0.05 9.88 -38.44
C ALA A 1125 -0.19 10.43 -39.88
N LEU A 1126 0.88 10.36 -40.67
CA LEU A 1126 0.87 10.76 -42.08
C LEU A 1126 -0.09 9.90 -42.89
N TYR A 1127 -0.15 8.59 -42.64
CA TYR A 1127 -1.08 7.68 -43.27
C TYR A 1127 -2.53 8.09 -42.98
N PHE A 1128 -2.89 8.30 -41.71
CA PHE A 1128 -4.24 8.71 -41.35
C PHE A 1128 -4.63 10.08 -41.90
N TYR A 1129 -3.70 11.04 -41.90
CA TYR A 1129 -3.92 12.35 -42.51
C TYR A 1129 -4.13 12.25 -44.02
N THR A 1130 -3.32 11.43 -44.70
CA THR A 1130 -3.46 11.18 -46.13
C THR A 1130 -4.80 10.52 -46.45
N LYS A 1131 -5.22 9.52 -45.66
CA LYS A 1131 -6.53 8.87 -45.79
C LYS A 1131 -7.67 9.87 -45.65
N PHE A 1132 -7.57 10.82 -44.73
CA PHE A 1132 -8.54 11.91 -44.57
C PHE A 1132 -8.62 12.83 -45.80
N LEU A 1133 -7.50 13.15 -46.44
CA LEU A 1133 -7.45 14.07 -47.59
C LEU A 1133 -7.91 13.46 -48.92
N LYS A 1134 -8.17 12.14 -48.97
CA LYS A 1134 -8.52 11.39 -50.20
C LYS A 1134 -9.67 12.03 -50.98
N GLU A 1135 -10.68 12.52 -50.30
CA GLU A 1135 -11.90 13.06 -50.92
C GLU A 1135 -11.92 14.60 -51.02
N SER A 1136 -11.08 15.30 -50.25
CA SER A 1136 -11.11 16.76 -50.11
C SER A 1136 -9.99 17.51 -50.85
N GLU A 1137 -8.76 16.96 -50.89
CA GLU A 1137 -7.58 17.64 -51.46
C GLU A 1137 -6.72 16.68 -52.31
N LYS A 1138 -7.20 16.34 -53.52
CA LYS A 1138 -6.59 15.29 -54.37
C LYS A 1138 -5.11 15.50 -54.73
N GLU A 1139 -4.67 16.74 -54.91
CA GLU A 1139 -3.28 17.06 -55.27
C GLU A 1139 -2.32 16.83 -54.09
N LYS A 1140 -2.72 17.27 -52.90
CA LYS A 1140 -2.00 17.02 -51.65
C LYS A 1140 -2.02 15.55 -51.29
N TYR A 1141 -3.15 14.86 -51.47
CA TYR A 1141 -3.27 13.42 -51.31
C TYR A 1141 -2.20 12.64 -52.09
N SER A 1142 -2.10 12.85 -53.41
CA SER A 1142 -1.14 12.14 -54.26
C SER A 1142 0.31 12.39 -53.81
N THR A 1143 0.62 13.62 -53.43
CA THR A 1143 1.96 14.00 -52.93
C THR A 1143 2.29 13.26 -51.63
N LEU A 1144 1.37 13.24 -50.66
CA LEU A 1144 1.60 12.62 -49.36
C LEU A 1144 1.64 11.08 -49.45
N VAL A 1145 0.89 10.45 -50.36
CA VAL A 1145 0.98 9.00 -50.59
C VAL A 1145 2.39 8.62 -51.09
N ASN A 1146 2.91 9.34 -52.09
CA ASN A 1146 4.26 9.07 -52.62
C ASN A 1146 5.35 9.31 -51.55
N GLN A 1147 5.21 10.39 -50.79
CA GLN A 1147 6.10 10.67 -49.65
C GLN A 1147 6.05 9.55 -48.61
N GLY A 1148 4.86 9.05 -48.27
CA GLY A 1148 4.67 7.93 -47.34
C GLY A 1148 5.30 6.63 -47.82
N LEU A 1149 5.15 6.29 -49.11
CA LEU A 1149 5.77 5.11 -49.74
C LEU A 1149 7.30 5.19 -49.70
N GLU A 1150 7.86 6.35 -50.05
CA GLU A 1150 9.32 6.56 -50.06
C GLU A 1150 9.89 6.49 -48.64
N LEU A 1151 9.32 7.22 -47.69
CA LEU A 1151 9.81 7.27 -46.32
C LEU A 1151 9.68 5.93 -45.59
N SER A 1152 8.54 5.26 -45.72
CA SER A 1152 8.33 3.94 -45.11
C SER A 1152 9.31 2.89 -45.65
N LYS A 1153 9.68 2.99 -46.95
CA LYS A 1153 10.70 2.13 -47.53
C LYS A 1153 12.09 2.47 -47.02
N ASN A 1154 12.44 3.76 -46.93
CA ASN A 1154 13.73 4.22 -46.42
C ASN A 1154 13.98 3.82 -44.96
N TYR A 1155 12.95 3.88 -44.10
CA TYR A 1155 13.04 3.46 -42.69
C TYR A 1155 12.81 1.97 -42.47
N ASN A 1156 12.52 1.20 -43.53
CA ASN A 1156 12.24 -0.24 -43.47
C ASN A 1156 11.00 -0.63 -42.64
N TYR A 1157 9.96 0.21 -42.59
CA TYR A 1157 8.71 -0.10 -41.90
C TYR A 1157 7.70 -0.76 -42.85
N GLN A 1158 7.73 -2.10 -42.93
CA GLN A 1158 6.98 -2.85 -43.94
C GLN A 1158 5.47 -2.71 -43.80
N TYR A 1159 4.94 -2.74 -42.58
CA TYR A 1159 3.50 -2.60 -42.34
C TYR A 1159 2.99 -1.21 -42.78
N ILE A 1160 3.68 -0.15 -42.37
CA ILE A 1160 3.35 1.21 -42.80
C ILE A 1160 3.45 1.37 -44.32
N HIS A 1161 4.47 0.76 -44.94
CA HIS A 1161 4.59 0.74 -46.40
C HIS A 1161 3.38 0.07 -47.07
N HIS A 1162 2.93 -1.06 -46.54
CA HIS A 1162 1.72 -1.75 -46.99
C HIS A 1162 0.46 -0.87 -46.87
N LEU A 1163 0.31 -0.13 -45.77
CA LEU A 1163 -0.80 0.81 -45.58
C LEU A 1163 -0.86 1.89 -46.68
N PHE A 1164 0.29 2.49 -47.04
CA PHE A 1164 0.35 3.46 -48.14
C PHE A 1164 0.18 2.80 -49.52
N ASP A 1165 0.70 1.60 -49.73
CA ASP A 1165 0.53 0.82 -50.96
C ASP A 1165 -0.96 0.51 -51.21
N ASN A 1166 -1.70 0.19 -50.16
CA ASN A 1166 -3.14 -0.02 -50.22
C ASN A 1166 -3.91 1.27 -50.56
N LEU A 1167 -3.49 2.44 -50.05
CA LEU A 1167 -4.09 3.72 -50.46
C LEU A 1167 -3.85 4.06 -51.94
N TYR A 1168 -2.70 3.64 -52.47
CA TYR A 1168 -2.32 3.91 -53.86
C TYR A 1168 -3.03 2.95 -54.85
N TYR A 1169 -3.12 1.67 -54.51
CA TYR A 1169 -3.61 0.62 -55.43
C TYR A 1169 -5.00 0.04 -55.10
N GLU A 1170 -5.62 0.42 -53.98
CA GLU A 1170 -6.90 -0.14 -53.49
C GLU A 1170 -6.87 -1.68 -53.35
N LYS A 1171 -5.79 -2.22 -52.76
CA LYS A 1171 -5.59 -3.64 -52.47
C LYS A 1171 -6.32 -4.09 -51.17
N SER A 1172 -6.28 -5.40 -50.88
CA SER A 1172 -6.80 -5.99 -49.63
C SER A 1172 -6.18 -5.36 -48.39
N ASP A 1173 -7.00 -5.17 -47.35
CA ASP A 1173 -6.59 -4.65 -46.04
C ASP A 1173 -5.71 -5.62 -45.22
N ASP A 1174 -5.52 -6.86 -45.69
CA ASP A 1174 -4.75 -7.88 -44.97
C ASP A 1174 -3.24 -7.69 -45.16
N TYR A 1175 -2.51 -7.58 -44.05
CA TYR A 1175 -1.06 -7.46 -44.05
C TYR A 1175 -0.38 -8.83 -44.16
N TYR A 1176 0.42 -9.01 -45.22
CA TYR A 1176 1.27 -10.17 -45.43
C TYR A 1176 2.75 -9.78 -45.28
N PHE A 1177 3.37 -10.25 -44.21
CA PHE A 1177 4.79 -10.04 -43.94
C PHE A 1177 5.69 -10.76 -44.96
N SER A 1178 6.83 -10.15 -45.31
CA SER A 1178 7.85 -10.79 -46.14
C SER A 1178 9.26 -10.30 -45.80
N TYR A 1179 10.16 -11.24 -45.49
CA TYR A 1179 11.58 -10.96 -45.28
C TYR A 1179 12.27 -10.34 -46.50
N SER A 1180 11.75 -10.54 -47.72
CA SER A 1180 12.32 -9.95 -48.95
C SER A 1180 12.26 -8.41 -48.97
N PHE A 1181 11.51 -7.80 -48.04
CA PHE A 1181 11.44 -6.37 -47.91
C PHE A 1181 12.75 -5.76 -47.36
N TYR A 1182 13.53 -6.54 -46.60
CA TYR A 1182 14.77 -6.11 -45.96
C TYR A 1182 16.00 -6.64 -46.72
N ALA A 1183 17.04 -5.82 -46.81
CA ALA A 1183 18.32 -6.19 -47.42
C ALA A 1183 19.27 -6.91 -46.44
N VAL A 1184 18.75 -7.81 -45.60
CA VAL A 1184 19.52 -8.51 -44.55
C VAL A 1184 19.21 -10.02 -44.62
N SER A 1185 20.14 -10.80 -45.18
CA SER A 1185 19.97 -12.24 -45.41
C SER A 1185 19.81 -13.07 -44.13
N GLU A 1186 20.45 -12.66 -43.04
CA GLU A 1186 20.50 -13.38 -41.77
C GLU A 1186 19.30 -13.08 -40.87
N LEU A 1187 18.44 -12.12 -41.26
CA LEU A 1187 17.34 -11.62 -40.42
C LEU A 1187 16.34 -12.73 -40.07
N GLU A 1188 15.94 -13.55 -41.05
CA GLU A 1188 15.02 -14.66 -40.83
C GLU A 1188 15.58 -15.69 -39.84
N ALA A 1189 16.85 -16.06 -40.01
CA ALA A 1189 17.54 -16.98 -39.11
C ALA A 1189 17.62 -16.41 -37.68
N TYR A 1190 17.90 -15.11 -37.55
CA TYR A 1190 17.97 -14.41 -36.27
C TYR A 1190 16.61 -14.35 -35.56
N VAL A 1191 15.54 -13.99 -36.28
CA VAL A 1191 14.16 -13.95 -35.74
C VAL A 1191 13.71 -15.35 -35.32
N ASN A 1192 14.00 -16.38 -36.11
CA ASN A 1192 13.70 -17.77 -35.75
C ASN A 1192 14.46 -18.18 -34.48
N LYS A 1193 15.77 -17.87 -34.39
CA LYS A 1193 16.56 -18.14 -33.19
C LYS A 1193 16.05 -17.38 -31.96
N HIS A 1194 15.62 -16.13 -32.12
CA HIS A 1194 14.97 -15.36 -31.07
C HIS A 1194 13.68 -16.04 -30.60
N ASN A 1195 12.79 -16.36 -31.55
CA ASN A 1195 11.51 -17.01 -31.28
C ASN A 1195 11.67 -18.38 -30.62
N GLU A 1196 12.69 -19.16 -30.98
CA GLU A 1196 13.04 -20.42 -30.34
C GLU A 1196 13.55 -20.22 -28.91
N LYS A 1197 14.50 -19.29 -28.72
CA LYS A 1197 15.08 -18.99 -27.40
C LYS A 1197 14.02 -18.50 -26.41
N TRP A 1198 13.19 -17.55 -26.83
CA TRP A 1198 12.10 -17.04 -26.01
C TRP A 1198 10.94 -18.02 -25.90
N GLY A 1199 10.64 -18.78 -26.95
CA GLY A 1199 9.65 -19.86 -26.92
C GLY A 1199 10.06 -21.00 -25.99
N LYS A 1200 11.36 -21.26 -25.82
CA LYS A 1200 11.91 -22.18 -24.82
C LYS A 1200 11.76 -21.60 -23.41
N ASN A 1201 12.23 -20.36 -23.18
CA ASN A 1201 12.08 -19.67 -21.90
C ASN A 1201 10.61 -19.53 -21.47
N PHE A 1202 9.69 -19.35 -22.42
CA PHE A 1202 8.26 -19.24 -22.16
C PHE A 1202 7.61 -20.61 -21.95
N ARG A 1203 7.98 -21.64 -22.70
CA ARG A 1203 7.51 -23.01 -22.44
C ARG A 1203 7.99 -23.52 -21.09
N GLU A 1204 9.21 -23.17 -20.70
CA GLU A 1204 9.74 -23.40 -19.35
C GLU A 1204 8.86 -22.66 -18.32
N ARG A 1205 8.55 -21.37 -18.52
CA ARG A 1205 7.60 -20.63 -17.68
C ARG A 1205 6.17 -21.18 -17.66
N GLU A 1206 5.61 -21.63 -18.79
CA GLU A 1206 4.24 -22.20 -18.87
C GLU A 1206 4.16 -23.61 -18.27
N THR A 1207 5.24 -24.39 -18.29
CA THR A 1207 5.31 -25.65 -17.53
C THR A 1207 5.51 -25.44 -16.03
N ASP A 1208 5.81 -24.19 -15.64
CA ASP A 1208 6.03 -23.76 -14.27
C ASP A 1208 4.84 -22.97 -13.67
N TYR A 1209 3.76 -22.74 -14.44
CA TYR A 1209 2.45 -22.23 -13.98
C TYR A 1209 1.38 -23.33 -13.96
#